data_AF-A0AAJ5DAR3-F1
#
_entry.id   AF-A0AAJ5DAR3-F1
#
_cell.length_a   1.000
_cell.length_b   1.000
_cell.length_c   1.000
_cell.angle_alpha   90.00
_cell.angle_beta   90.00
_cell.angle_gamma   90.00
#
_symmetry.space_group_name_H-M   'P 1'
#
loop_
_entity.id
_entity.type
_entity.pdbx_description
1 polymer ?
#
loop_
_entity_poly.entity_id
_entity_poly.type
_entity_poly.pdbx_seq_one_letter_code
_entity_poly.pdbx_strand_id
1 'polypeptide(L)'
;MGSKKAMIAKVKNILKTLPEGQITQPSIKHLAATGLSENNIKLLQSINITYDNLDNLNFKLFSNLTSDNIRESTYQRIMKAYTEFEALVFIDKNNGNATSTNKEALLKNYLESLEPGSFFTINQLLDSQPFLNEKDDVDFFLKKDLLIKDNMWYRKKYKELHLHIKENSSLKNIDVLIERLNGKSMQELADEQNVSRQSISNREKMVLKKISFTEEEALYKKFFESFNCSKNIFCDLFNETEIVYNFLNIRLKKGKKDLLKHINEYPFTDNQRITILQHYKGFINHKNELTSLSKISVFEDVLFFYGRNSTNDNMLLSKYNEHIIKHNYDIELAKDATELRGLHERSVYALQDRGCNYRYYDFNQLDNDEIKHLKELLILPPGIYNMNKIFSENLEFMKSIDIRNENELHNLYKAFISIENVTYNRMPEFSVGNTEKKEFIINLFFEQAPIHINDFVDYVNDVYYLKKNSLKSYLQMSLSEYISDDIIQVKYKDVKDSEVDYLQSVLTSDIHTIEEITELGSQKLDDFSNRFMNNMLLNKLGYNIRGQFILTNKYRSVERYFTDAILKNDYFINERLAVHRTQSFWKTIYDLEKNLDIFKVDKDTYITLGKLEQVGISKSIILDFQNKVKKFVGKDQYFSLSLLQKKGFTHELLNLGFEDIFYNRILWADSEIKGINLAAGYIFILQENDVSLIDFLEWLVHEHGTIDGHDLVDYIYKKYNILIELQKAITLLQKNDVYYSPELSKFYCDKDMFFEEIYK
;
A
#
# COMPACT_ATOMS: atom_id res chain seq x y z
N MET A 1 -14.47 -45.50 15.34
CA MET A 1 -15.38 -44.98 14.27
C MET A 1 -15.21 -45.66 12.91
N GLY A 2 -14.19 -46.49 12.65
CA GLY A 2 -13.92 -47.10 11.33
C GLY A 2 -14.84 -48.26 10.90
N SER A 3 -15.28 -49.16 11.81
CA SER A 3 -16.04 -50.35 11.38
C SER A 3 -17.51 -50.08 11.06
N LYS A 4 -18.14 -49.08 11.71
CA LYS A 4 -19.55 -48.70 11.46
C LYS A 4 -19.74 -48.02 10.10
N LYS A 5 -18.78 -47.18 9.67
CA LYS A 5 -18.77 -46.56 8.32
C LYS A 5 -18.57 -47.59 7.20
N ALA A 6 -17.71 -48.59 7.40
CA ALA A 6 -17.47 -49.66 6.43
C ALA A 6 -18.69 -50.59 6.25
N MET A 7 -19.43 -50.85 7.34
CA MET A 7 -20.65 -51.66 7.31
C MET A 7 -21.80 -50.93 6.61
N ILE A 8 -21.97 -49.62 6.88
CA ILE A 8 -22.96 -48.76 6.22
C ILE A 8 -22.66 -48.60 4.71
N ALA A 9 -21.39 -48.53 4.31
CA ALA A 9 -21.00 -48.49 2.90
C ALA A 9 -21.29 -49.81 2.16
N LYS A 10 -21.08 -50.97 2.80
CA LYS A 10 -21.45 -52.29 2.25
C LYS A 10 -22.97 -52.43 2.10
N VAL A 11 -23.76 -51.96 3.06
CA VAL A 11 -25.23 -51.98 2.99
C VAL A 11 -25.75 -51.03 1.89
N LYS A 12 -25.17 -49.84 1.72
CA LYS A 12 -25.50 -48.91 0.61
C LYS A 12 -25.16 -49.48 -0.78
N ASN A 13 -24.07 -50.25 -0.91
CA ASN A 13 -23.72 -50.88 -2.18
C ASN A 13 -24.61 -52.08 -2.53
N ILE A 14 -25.07 -52.86 -1.55
CA ILE A 14 -26.01 -53.98 -1.79
C ILE A 14 -27.39 -53.45 -2.20
N LEU A 15 -27.86 -52.37 -1.57
CA LEU A 15 -29.15 -51.74 -1.92
C LEU A 15 -29.16 -51.14 -3.34
N LYS A 16 -28.00 -50.76 -3.89
CA LYS A 16 -27.86 -50.28 -5.28
C LYS A 16 -27.87 -51.40 -6.34
N THR A 17 -27.79 -52.67 -5.95
CA THR A 17 -27.75 -53.82 -6.88
C THR A 17 -29.09 -54.52 -7.09
N LEU A 18 -30.16 -54.05 -6.45
CA LEU A 18 -31.50 -54.59 -6.60
C LEU A 18 -32.24 -53.84 -7.74
N PRO A 19 -32.86 -54.55 -8.71
CA PRO A 19 -33.65 -53.90 -9.75
C PRO A 19 -34.81 -53.09 -9.14
N GLU A 20 -34.97 -51.83 -9.57
CA GLU A 20 -36.06 -50.97 -9.15
C GLU A 20 -37.40 -51.60 -9.55
N GLY A 21 -38.24 -51.94 -8.55
CA GLY A 21 -39.59 -52.45 -8.80
C GLY A 21 -40.27 -53.30 -7.72
N GLN A 22 -39.61 -53.69 -6.62
CA GLN A 22 -40.24 -54.49 -5.55
C GLN A 22 -39.87 -54.08 -4.11
N ILE A 23 -39.64 -52.79 -3.84
CA ILE A 23 -39.36 -52.28 -2.48
C ILE A 23 -40.65 -51.81 -1.79
N THR A 24 -41.61 -52.69 -1.58
CA THR A 24 -42.79 -52.34 -0.75
C THR A 24 -43.22 -53.43 0.23
N GLN A 25 -42.57 -54.61 0.27
CA GLN A 25 -42.84 -55.61 1.30
C GLN A 25 -41.55 -56.08 2.00
N PRO A 26 -41.52 -56.06 3.35
CA PRO A 26 -40.44 -56.64 4.14
C PRO A 26 -40.18 -58.09 3.76
N SER A 27 -38.90 -58.49 3.78
CA SER A 27 -38.48 -59.86 3.48
C SER A 27 -37.33 -60.24 4.39
N ILE A 28 -37.11 -61.54 4.64
CA ILE A 28 -36.04 -62.03 5.53
C ILE A 28 -34.63 -61.57 5.10
N LYS A 29 -34.44 -61.21 3.83
CA LYS A 29 -33.18 -60.64 3.33
C LYS A 29 -32.89 -59.27 3.92
N HIS A 30 -33.92 -58.50 4.25
CA HIS A 30 -33.80 -57.15 4.83
C HIS A 30 -33.25 -57.17 6.27
N LEU A 31 -33.36 -58.30 6.98
CA LEU A 31 -32.77 -58.47 8.31
C LEU A 31 -31.22 -58.39 8.31
N ALA A 32 -30.58 -58.48 7.14
CA ALA A 32 -29.15 -58.19 7.02
C ALA A 32 -28.81 -56.74 7.45
N ALA A 33 -29.76 -55.80 7.30
CA ALA A 33 -29.58 -54.39 7.67
C ALA A 33 -29.39 -54.18 9.18
N THR A 34 -29.84 -55.13 10.02
CA THR A 34 -29.63 -55.13 11.47
C THR A 34 -28.41 -55.94 11.91
N GLY A 35 -27.59 -56.38 10.94
CA GLY A 35 -26.36 -57.12 11.20
C GLY A 35 -26.54 -58.64 11.34
N LEU A 36 -27.70 -59.18 10.96
CA LEU A 36 -27.91 -60.63 10.91
C LEU A 36 -27.02 -61.26 9.83
N SER A 37 -26.27 -62.32 10.18
CA SER A 37 -25.34 -62.98 9.26
C SER A 37 -26.05 -63.69 8.11
N GLU A 38 -25.44 -63.70 6.93
CA GLU A 38 -25.96 -64.38 5.73
C GLU A 38 -26.30 -65.87 5.97
N ASN A 39 -25.54 -66.57 6.82
CA ASN A 39 -25.80 -67.96 7.18
C ASN A 39 -27.16 -68.15 7.89
N ASN A 40 -27.59 -67.19 8.71
CA ASN A 40 -28.90 -67.24 9.37
C ASN A 40 -30.04 -66.93 8.39
N ILE A 41 -29.79 -66.06 7.40
CA ILE A 41 -30.76 -65.76 6.35
C ILE A 41 -30.95 -66.99 5.44
N LYS A 42 -29.85 -67.66 5.05
CA LYS A 42 -29.89 -68.93 4.31
C LYS A 42 -30.58 -70.04 5.10
N LEU A 43 -30.37 -70.10 6.41
CA LEU A 43 -31.08 -71.03 7.29
C LEU A 43 -32.59 -70.82 7.21
N LEU A 44 -33.08 -69.59 7.38
CA LEU A 44 -34.52 -69.25 7.27
C LEU A 44 -35.10 -69.63 5.90
N GLN A 45 -34.34 -69.41 4.83
CA GLN A 45 -34.72 -69.83 3.47
C GLN A 45 -34.81 -71.35 3.34
N SER A 46 -33.85 -72.09 3.91
CA SER A 46 -33.81 -73.56 3.81
C SER A 46 -34.97 -74.26 4.51
N ILE A 47 -35.56 -73.60 5.52
CA ILE A 47 -36.73 -74.09 6.27
C ILE A 47 -38.03 -73.38 5.87
N ASN A 48 -38.00 -72.65 4.75
CA ASN A 48 -39.15 -71.99 4.14
C ASN A 48 -39.90 -70.98 5.05
N ILE A 49 -39.20 -70.37 6.02
CA ILE A 49 -39.75 -69.31 6.87
C ILE A 49 -39.69 -67.99 6.12
N THR A 50 -40.85 -67.36 5.92
CA THR A 50 -40.95 -66.01 5.35
C THR A 50 -40.87 -64.94 6.44
N TYR A 51 -40.83 -63.67 6.05
CA TYR A 51 -40.76 -62.57 7.00
C TYR A 51 -41.98 -62.52 7.92
N ASP A 52 -43.18 -62.70 7.37
CA ASP A 52 -44.44 -62.68 8.12
C ASP A 52 -44.56 -63.83 9.13
N ASN A 53 -43.85 -64.93 8.88
CA ASN A 53 -43.83 -66.05 9.82
C ASN A 53 -43.04 -65.75 11.09
N LEU A 54 -42.14 -64.76 11.09
CA LEU A 54 -41.29 -64.43 12.24
C LEU A 54 -42.09 -63.86 13.40
N ASP A 55 -43.18 -63.13 13.14
CA ASP A 55 -43.99 -62.49 14.17
C ASP A 55 -44.58 -63.48 15.19
N ASN A 56 -44.90 -64.69 14.71
CA ASN A 56 -45.50 -65.76 15.49
C ASN A 56 -44.53 -66.94 15.74
N LEU A 57 -43.27 -66.79 15.35
CA LEU A 57 -42.26 -67.83 15.52
C LEU A 57 -41.81 -67.89 16.97
N ASN A 58 -42.02 -69.01 17.64
CA ASN A 58 -41.44 -69.29 18.95
C ASN A 58 -40.33 -70.33 18.86
N PHE A 59 -39.49 -70.42 19.90
CA PHE A 59 -38.33 -71.30 19.89
C PHE A 59 -38.69 -72.77 19.64
N LYS A 60 -39.82 -73.25 20.18
CA LYS A 60 -40.28 -74.63 20.03
C LYS A 60 -40.71 -74.98 18.60
N LEU A 61 -41.36 -74.04 17.91
CA LEU A 61 -41.70 -74.18 16.49
C LEU A 61 -40.45 -74.12 15.62
N PHE A 62 -39.53 -73.20 15.92
CA PHE A 62 -38.27 -73.05 15.20
C PHE A 62 -37.37 -74.28 15.35
N SER A 63 -37.29 -74.86 16.55
CA SER A 63 -36.53 -76.08 16.81
C SER A 63 -37.11 -77.29 16.10
N ASN A 64 -38.44 -77.38 15.95
CA ASN A 64 -39.09 -78.50 15.26
C ASN A 64 -38.91 -78.44 13.73
N LEU A 65 -38.78 -77.24 13.16
CA LEU A 65 -38.58 -77.01 11.73
C LEU A 65 -37.11 -77.16 11.31
N THR A 66 -36.21 -77.34 12.27
CA THR A 66 -34.77 -77.44 12.04
C THR A 66 -34.26 -78.78 12.57
N SER A 67 -33.30 -79.41 11.90
CA SER A 67 -32.74 -80.68 12.38
C SER A 67 -32.10 -80.51 13.76
N ASP A 68 -32.29 -81.51 14.65
CA ASP A 68 -32.14 -81.62 16.13
C ASP A 68 -30.91 -81.00 16.87
N ASN A 69 -30.23 -79.98 16.34
CA ASN A 69 -29.02 -79.42 16.96
C ASN A 69 -28.86 -77.89 16.82
N ILE A 70 -29.95 -77.15 16.60
CA ILE A 70 -29.89 -75.67 16.56
C ILE A 70 -29.94 -75.07 17.98
N ARG A 71 -28.91 -74.28 18.31
CA ARG A 71 -28.80 -73.57 19.59
C ARG A 71 -29.86 -72.47 19.71
N GLU A 72 -30.46 -72.32 20.89
CA GLU A 72 -31.42 -71.25 21.21
C GLU A 72 -30.86 -69.83 20.96
N SER A 73 -29.55 -69.67 21.11
CA SER A 73 -28.84 -68.43 20.74
C SER A 73 -29.03 -68.01 19.28
N THR A 74 -29.29 -68.95 18.36
CA THR A 74 -29.54 -68.64 16.93
C THR A 74 -30.93 -68.07 16.73
N TYR A 75 -31.93 -68.68 17.35
CA TYR A 75 -33.30 -68.15 17.38
C TYR A 75 -33.34 -66.74 17.98
N GLN A 76 -32.70 -66.55 19.14
CA GLN A 76 -32.64 -65.24 19.81
C GLN A 76 -31.99 -64.15 18.94
N ARG A 77 -30.94 -64.49 18.18
CA ARG A 77 -30.31 -63.54 17.24
C ARG A 77 -31.21 -63.17 16.08
N ILE A 78 -31.97 -64.13 15.53
CA ILE A 78 -32.92 -63.89 14.45
C ILE A 78 -34.08 -63.01 14.94
N MET A 79 -34.66 -63.35 16.10
CA MET A 79 -35.77 -62.58 16.66
C MET A 79 -35.34 -61.18 17.09
N LYS A 80 -34.15 -61.02 17.66
CA LYS A 80 -33.59 -59.68 17.95
C LYS A 80 -33.43 -58.85 16.67
N ALA A 81 -32.89 -59.44 15.60
CA ALA A 81 -32.76 -58.77 14.31
C ALA A 81 -34.11 -58.38 13.70
N TYR A 82 -35.12 -59.23 13.87
CA TYR A 82 -36.52 -58.96 13.47
C TYR A 82 -37.12 -57.81 14.28
N THR A 83 -36.99 -57.80 15.61
CA THR A 83 -37.50 -56.70 16.47
C THR A 83 -36.80 -55.38 16.20
N GLU A 84 -35.48 -55.38 16.00
CA GLU A 84 -34.73 -54.17 15.64
C GLU A 84 -35.10 -53.64 14.25
N PHE A 85 -35.37 -54.54 13.31
CA PHE A 85 -35.80 -54.17 11.96
C PHE A 85 -37.27 -53.70 11.96
N GLU A 86 -38.17 -54.34 12.69
CA GLU A 86 -39.53 -53.86 12.92
C GLU A 86 -39.51 -52.50 13.61
N ALA A 87 -38.62 -52.21 14.56
CA ALA A 87 -38.48 -50.86 15.12
C ALA A 87 -38.06 -49.81 14.07
N LEU A 88 -37.18 -50.18 13.13
CA LEU A 88 -36.81 -49.33 11.99
C LEU A 88 -37.98 -49.13 11.01
N VAL A 89 -38.75 -50.18 10.73
CA VAL A 89 -39.95 -50.16 9.87
C VAL A 89 -41.14 -49.48 10.56
N PHE A 90 -41.24 -49.51 11.88
CA PHE A 90 -42.27 -48.82 12.67
C PHE A 90 -42.00 -47.31 12.76
N ILE A 91 -40.73 -46.92 12.69
CA ILE A 91 -40.33 -45.53 12.42
C ILE A 91 -40.74 -45.14 10.99
N ASP A 92 -40.71 -46.06 10.03
CA ASP A 92 -41.03 -45.80 8.61
C ASP A 92 -42.55 -45.84 8.29
N LYS A 93 -43.33 -46.73 8.90
CA LYS A 93 -44.81 -46.81 8.74
C LYS A 93 -45.55 -45.66 9.43
N ASN A 94 -44.93 -45.01 10.42
CA ASN A 94 -45.42 -43.74 11.01
C ASN A 94 -44.85 -42.48 10.32
N ASN A 95 -43.94 -42.63 9.34
CA ASN A 95 -43.33 -41.52 8.59
C ASN A 95 -43.87 -41.35 7.17
N GLY A 96 -45.00 -41.98 6.85
CA GLY A 96 -45.89 -41.51 5.78
C GLY A 96 -46.70 -40.30 6.28
N ASN A 97 -46.08 -39.11 6.25
CA ASN A 97 -46.52 -37.81 6.79
C ASN A 97 -46.06 -37.55 8.24
N ALA A 98 -44.92 -36.87 8.40
CA ALA A 98 -44.65 -36.12 9.62
C ALA A 98 -45.84 -35.16 9.86
N THR A 99 -46.48 -35.28 11.01
CA THR A 99 -47.54 -34.35 11.44
C THR A 99 -46.99 -32.92 11.42
N SER A 100 -47.85 -31.94 11.14
CA SER A 100 -47.46 -30.51 11.09
C SER A 100 -46.72 -30.05 12.36
N THR A 101 -47.04 -30.65 13.51
CA THR A 101 -46.40 -30.40 14.80
C THR A 101 -44.94 -30.88 14.88
N ASN A 102 -44.61 -32.03 14.27
CA ASN A 102 -43.24 -32.57 14.27
C ASN A 102 -42.32 -31.82 13.31
N LYS A 103 -42.82 -31.45 12.12
CA LYS A 103 -42.06 -30.64 11.15
C LYS A 103 -41.71 -29.25 11.72
N GLU A 104 -42.67 -28.63 12.40
CA GLU A 104 -42.46 -27.32 13.04
C GLU A 104 -41.44 -27.38 14.18
N ALA A 105 -41.38 -28.48 14.94
CA ALA A 105 -40.36 -28.69 15.97
C ALA A 105 -38.95 -28.84 15.39
N LEU A 106 -38.79 -29.60 14.29
CA LEU A 106 -37.51 -29.76 13.60
C LEU A 106 -36.99 -28.42 13.07
N LEU A 107 -37.87 -27.64 12.42
CA LEU A 107 -37.49 -26.31 11.95
C LEU A 107 -37.15 -25.38 13.13
N LYS A 108 -37.96 -25.34 14.19
CA LYS A 108 -37.68 -24.48 15.36
C LYS A 108 -36.32 -24.77 15.97
N ASN A 109 -35.97 -26.05 16.16
CA ASN A 109 -34.66 -26.45 16.68
C ASN A 109 -33.51 -25.98 15.78
N TYR A 110 -33.66 -26.13 14.45
CA TYR A 110 -32.67 -25.61 13.50
C TYR A 110 -32.56 -24.08 13.59
N LEU A 111 -33.68 -23.36 13.56
CA LEU A 111 -33.72 -21.90 13.67
C LEU A 111 -33.21 -21.37 15.02
N GLU A 112 -33.29 -22.15 16.09
CA GLU A 112 -32.70 -21.83 17.40
C GLU A 112 -31.18 -22.08 17.47
N SER A 113 -30.66 -22.95 16.59
CA SER A 113 -29.22 -23.19 16.46
C SER A 113 -28.49 -22.12 15.65
N LEU A 114 -29.22 -21.37 14.83
CA LEU A 114 -28.67 -20.30 13.98
C LEU A 114 -28.39 -19.03 14.79
N GLU A 115 -27.35 -18.28 14.38
CA GLU A 115 -27.13 -16.94 14.91
C GLU A 115 -28.31 -16.02 14.54
N PRO A 116 -28.79 -15.16 15.46
CA PRO A 116 -29.87 -14.24 15.15
C PRO A 116 -29.56 -13.36 13.93
N GLY A 117 -30.53 -13.24 13.01
CA GLY A 117 -30.40 -12.49 11.77
C GLY A 117 -29.60 -13.20 10.65
N SER A 118 -29.06 -14.40 10.90
CA SER A 118 -28.34 -15.14 9.87
C SER A 118 -29.26 -15.71 8.78
N PHE A 119 -28.74 -15.72 7.55
CA PHE A 119 -29.39 -16.30 6.39
C PHE A 119 -28.87 -17.71 6.11
N PHE A 120 -29.74 -18.57 5.59
CA PHE A 120 -29.42 -19.92 5.14
C PHE A 120 -30.13 -20.23 3.81
N THR A 121 -29.61 -21.21 3.07
CA THR A 121 -30.24 -21.74 1.85
C THR A 121 -31.08 -22.98 2.16
N ILE A 122 -32.00 -23.34 1.26
CA ILE A 122 -32.80 -24.56 1.45
C ILE A 122 -31.90 -25.81 1.51
N ASN A 123 -30.84 -25.87 0.70
CA ASN A 123 -29.88 -26.97 0.76
C ASN A 123 -29.26 -27.13 2.15
N GLN A 124 -28.86 -26.04 2.80
CA GLN A 124 -28.30 -26.08 4.17
C GLN A 124 -29.34 -26.56 5.20
N LEU A 125 -30.60 -26.17 5.04
CA LEU A 125 -31.71 -26.65 5.87
C LEU A 125 -31.92 -28.15 5.67
N LEU A 126 -31.96 -28.63 4.42
CA LEU A 126 -32.20 -30.03 4.10
C LEU A 126 -31.02 -30.94 4.46
N ASP A 127 -29.78 -30.46 4.31
CA ASP A 127 -28.59 -31.18 4.77
C ASP A 127 -28.62 -31.38 6.29
N SER A 128 -29.07 -30.36 7.02
CA SER A 128 -29.20 -30.39 8.48
C SER A 128 -30.44 -31.16 8.95
N GLN A 129 -31.53 -31.12 8.17
CA GLN A 129 -32.83 -31.71 8.46
C GLN A 129 -33.37 -32.46 7.22
N PRO A 130 -32.84 -33.67 6.90
CA PRO A 130 -33.18 -34.39 5.66
C PRO A 130 -34.63 -34.86 5.56
N PHE A 131 -35.40 -34.73 6.65
CA PHE A 131 -36.80 -35.13 6.76
C PHE A 131 -37.79 -34.02 6.34
N LEU A 132 -37.29 -32.83 6.02
CA LEU A 132 -38.09 -31.74 5.44
C LEU A 132 -38.12 -31.87 3.90
N ASN A 133 -39.24 -31.50 3.29
CA ASN A 133 -39.39 -31.40 1.83
C ASN A 133 -39.12 -29.95 1.37
N GLU A 134 -38.22 -29.79 0.39
CA GLU A 134 -37.77 -28.50 -0.16
C GLU A 134 -38.89 -27.51 -0.43
N LYS A 135 -39.97 -27.95 -1.08
CA LYS A 135 -41.01 -27.05 -1.60
C LYS A 135 -42.18 -26.90 -0.63
N ASP A 136 -42.75 -28.02 -0.21
CA ASP A 136 -44.00 -27.99 0.57
C ASP A 136 -43.78 -27.46 2.01
N ASP A 137 -42.65 -27.80 2.63
CA ASP A 137 -42.41 -27.41 4.02
C ASP A 137 -41.95 -25.96 4.13
N VAL A 138 -41.07 -25.50 3.24
CA VAL A 138 -40.64 -24.09 3.20
C VAL A 138 -41.82 -23.17 2.91
N ASP A 139 -42.68 -23.52 1.94
CA ASP A 139 -43.90 -22.75 1.64
C ASP A 139 -44.89 -22.75 2.82
N PHE A 140 -44.99 -23.85 3.55
CA PHE A 140 -45.81 -23.93 4.77
C PHE A 140 -45.29 -22.98 5.86
N PHE A 141 -43.97 -22.93 6.08
CA PHE A 141 -43.38 -22.07 7.11
C PHE A 141 -43.39 -20.58 6.74
N LEU A 142 -43.29 -20.25 5.45
CA LEU A 142 -43.53 -18.90 4.94
C LEU A 142 -44.99 -18.47 5.19
N LYS A 143 -45.97 -19.35 4.90
CA LYS A 143 -47.39 -19.06 5.18
C LYS A 143 -47.69 -18.87 6.66
N LYS A 144 -46.92 -19.52 7.54
CA LYS A 144 -46.99 -19.33 9.00
C LYS A 144 -46.20 -18.13 9.52
N ASP A 145 -45.57 -17.35 8.64
CA ASP A 145 -44.80 -16.15 9.00
C ASP A 145 -43.62 -16.45 9.94
N LEU A 146 -43.03 -17.65 9.84
CA LEU A 146 -41.87 -18.07 10.64
C LEU A 146 -40.53 -17.76 9.96
N LEU A 147 -40.57 -17.54 8.65
CA LEU A 147 -39.40 -17.30 7.80
C LEU A 147 -39.59 -16.04 6.98
N ILE A 148 -38.48 -15.37 6.70
CA ILE A 148 -38.39 -14.31 5.68
C ILE A 148 -37.52 -14.85 4.55
N LYS A 149 -38.00 -14.65 3.32
CA LYS A 149 -37.31 -15.03 2.09
C LYS A 149 -36.70 -13.79 1.44
N ASP A 150 -35.44 -13.88 1.06
CA ASP A 150 -34.73 -12.93 0.23
C ASP A 150 -33.99 -13.68 -0.88
N ASN A 151 -34.53 -13.62 -2.11
CA ASN A 151 -34.08 -14.44 -3.24
C ASN A 151 -34.02 -15.94 -2.91
N MET A 152 -32.82 -16.53 -2.89
CA MET A 152 -32.57 -17.94 -2.55
C MET A 152 -32.28 -18.16 -1.05
N TRP A 153 -32.24 -17.08 -0.26
CA TRP A 153 -31.87 -17.08 1.14
C TRP A 153 -33.10 -16.95 2.04
N TYR A 154 -33.00 -17.57 3.21
CA TYR A 154 -34.05 -17.62 4.21
C TYR A 154 -33.48 -17.25 5.56
N ARG A 155 -34.27 -16.57 6.40
CA ARG A 155 -33.93 -16.33 7.80
C ARG A 155 -35.13 -16.52 8.70
N LYS A 156 -34.88 -16.76 9.99
CA LYS A 156 -35.93 -16.73 11.02
C LYS A 156 -36.56 -15.34 11.07
N LYS A 157 -37.89 -15.30 11.09
CA LYS A 157 -38.64 -14.09 11.41
C LYS A 157 -38.82 -13.99 12.92
N TYR A 158 -38.42 -12.86 13.50
CA TYR A 158 -38.74 -12.53 14.88
C TYR A 158 -39.91 -11.56 14.91
N LYS A 159 -40.46 -11.41 16.12
CA LYS A 159 -41.58 -10.52 16.33
C LYS A 159 -41.08 -9.09 16.46
N GLU A 160 -41.73 -8.18 15.75
CA GLU A 160 -41.40 -6.75 15.77
C GLU A 160 -41.74 -6.12 17.13
N LEU A 161 -40.96 -5.10 17.51
CA LEU A 161 -41.08 -4.39 18.78
C LEU A 161 -42.49 -3.85 19.00
N HIS A 162 -43.09 -3.26 17.96
CA HIS A 162 -44.39 -2.62 18.06
C HIS A 162 -45.50 -3.62 18.44
N LEU A 163 -45.40 -4.88 17.98
CA LEU A 163 -46.34 -5.94 18.34
C LEU A 163 -46.14 -6.38 19.81
N HIS A 164 -44.90 -6.45 20.28
CA HIS A 164 -44.60 -6.71 21.68
C HIS A 164 -45.20 -5.65 22.61
N ILE A 165 -45.08 -4.37 22.23
CA ILE A 165 -45.66 -3.27 23.01
C ILE A 165 -47.19 -3.39 23.03
N LYS A 166 -47.81 -3.68 21.88
CA LYS A 166 -49.27 -3.82 21.77
C LYS A 166 -49.83 -4.94 22.65
N GLU A 167 -49.19 -6.11 22.66
CA GLU A 167 -49.63 -7.25 23.48
C GLU A 167 -49.39 -7.06 24.97
N ASN A 168 -48.39 -6.29 25.34
CA ASN A 168 -48.06 -5.98 26.74
C ASN A 168 -48.61 -4.63 27.19
N SER A 169 -49.59 -4.06 26.46
CA SER A 169 -50.18 -2.74 26.74
C SER A 169 -50.88 -2.65 28.09
N SER A 170 -51.36 -3.77 28.65
CA SER A 170 -51.97 -3.83 29.98
C SER A 170 -50.97 -4.16 31.10
N LEU A 171 -49.68 -4.25 30.79
CA LEU A 171 -48.66 -4.71 31.73
C LEU A 171 -48.28 -3.57 32.69
N LYS A 172 -48.17 -3.89 33.98
CA LYS A 172 -47.83 -2.89 35.01
C LYS A 172 -46.46 -2.26 34.71
N ASN A 173 -46.40 -0.92 34.70
CA ASN A 173 -45.25 -0.07 34.38
C ASN A 173 -44.85 0.01 32.89
N ILE A 174 -45.67 -0.46 31.95
CA ILE A 174 -45.39 -0.37 30.50
C ILE A 174 -45.23 1.08 30.02
N ASP A 175 -45.91 2.02 30.69
CA ASP A 175 -45.79 3.47 30.50
C ASP A 175 -44.33 3.95 30.60
N VAL A 176 -43.57 3.42 31.56
CA VAL A 176 -42.15 3.74 31.73
C VAL A 176 -41.37 3.38 30.47
N LEU A 177 -41.61 2.21 29.89
CA LEU A 177 -40.92 1.80 28.67
C LEU A 177 -41.33 2.67 27.48
N ILE A 178 -42.62 2.94 27.30
CA ILE A 178 -43.13 3.79 26.21
C ILE A 178 -42.47 5.18 26.24
N GLU A 179 -42.42 5.81 27.41
CA GLU A 179 -41.80 7.13 27.54
C GLU A 179 -40.28 7.10 27.28
N ARG A 180 -39.60 6.03 27.70
CA ARG A 180 -38.17 5.82 27.40
C ARG A 180 -37.92 5.64 25.91
N LEU A 181 -38.81 4.93 25.21
CA LEU A 181 -38.77 4.77 23.75
C LEU A 181 -39.03 6.09 23.01
N ASN A 182 -39.86 6.96 23.57
CA ASN A 182 -40.08 8.33 23.08
C ASN A 182 -38.91 9.29 23.40
N GLY A 183 -37.84 8.80 24.04
CA GLY A 183 -36.59 9.54 24.23
C GLY A 183 -36.39 10.16 25.61
N LYS A 184 -37.35 10.04 26.54
CA LYS A 184 -37.15 10.53 27.91
C LYS A 184 -36.03 9.78 28.62
N SER A 185 -35.23 10.48 29.39
CA SER A 185 -34.20 9.89 30.25
C SER A 185 -34.81 9.26 31.51
N MET A 186 -34.07 8.33 32.14
CA MET A 186 -34.50 7.79 33.44
C MET A 186 -34.57 8.86 34.54
N GLN A 187 -33.79 9.95 34.41
CA GLN A 187 -33.78 11.03 35.39
C GLN A 187 -35.02 11.91 35.23
N GLU A 188 -35.35 12.30 33.99
CA GLU A 188 -36.57 13.06 33.70
C GLU A 188 -37.83 12.34 34.20
N LEU A 189 -37.95 11.03 33.95
CA LEU A 189 -39.07 10.24 34.46
C LEU A 189 -39.11 10.11 35.98
N ALA A 190 -37.94 10.07 36.62
CA ALA A 190 -37.83 10.00 38.07
C ALA A 190 -38.32 11.30 38.71
N ASP A 191 -37.95 12.44 38.12
CA ASP A 191 -38.35 13.77 38.57
C ASP A 191 -39.86 13.99 38.33
N GLU A 192 -40.38 13.61 37.16
CA GLU A 192 -41.81 13.70 36.82
C GLU A 192 -42.71 12.86 37.76
N GLN A 193 -42.24 11.67 38.14
CA GLN A 193 -43.00 10.75 38.99
C GLN A 193 -42.64 10.88 40.48
N ASN A 194 -41.76 11.81 40.85
CA ASN A 194 -41.24 12.02 42.20
C ASN A 194 -40.74 10.72 42.86
N VAL A 195 -39.95 9.93 42.13
CA VAL A 195 -39.33 8.67 42.58
C VAL A 195 -37.83 8.69 42.30
N SER A 196 -37.07 7.72 42.83
CA SER A 196 -35.65 7.62 42.51
C SER A 196 -35.42 7.09 41.07
N ARG A 197 -34.34 7.53 40.42
CA ARG A 197 -33.87 6.99 39.14
C ARG A 197 -33.73 5.45 39.15
N GLN A 198 -33.32 4.89 40.29
CA GLN A 198 -33.21 3.44 40.47
C GLN A 198 -34.58 2.74 40.43
N SER A 199 -35.63 3.39 40.93
CA SER A 199 -37.00 2.89 40.86
C SER A 199 -37.47 2.78 39.40
N ILE A 200 -37.24 3.82 38.59
CA ILE A 200 -37.53 3.81 37.15
C ILE A 200 -36.75 2.69 36.44
N SER A 201 -35.45 2.55 36.72
CA SER A 201 -34.63 1.47 36.14
C SER A 201 -35.16 0.07 36.49
N ASN A 202 -35.61 -0.15 37.73
CA ASN A 202 -36.18 -1.44 38.14
C ASN A 202 -37.49 -1.74 37.40
N ARG A 203 -38.36 -0.73 37.23
CA ARG A 203 -39.61 -0.86 36.46
C ARG A 203 -39.34 -1.16 34.99
N GLU A 204 -38.42 -0.43 34.35
CA GLU A 204 -37.99 -0.66 32.97
C GLU A 204 -37.49 -2.10 32.78
N LYS A 205 -36.61 -2.58 33.67
CA LYS A 205 -36.11 -3.97 33.64
C LYS A 205 -37.22 -5.01 33.80
N MET A 206 -38.23 -4.75 34.62
CA MET A 206 -39.36 -5.68 34.78
C MET A 206 -40.17 -5.82 33.49
N VAL A 207 -40.42 -4.72 32.80
CA VAL A 207 -41.15 -4.71 31.53
C VAL A 207 -40.31 -5.32 30.41
N LEU A 208 -39.04 -4.94 30.30
CA LEU A 208 -38.13 -5.48 29.29
C LEU A 208 -37.96 -6.99 29.37
N LYS A 209 -38.07 -7.61 30.56
CA LYS A 209 -38.05 -9.07 30.72
C LYS A 209 -39.22 -9.79 30.04
N LYS A 210 -40.30 -9.08 29.72
CA LYS A 210 -41.49 -9.61 29.03
C LYS A 210 -41.41 -9.47 27.52
N ILE A 211 -40.47 -8.68 27.03
CA ILE A 211 -40.19 -8.54 25.61
C ILE A 211 -39.16 -9.62 25.24
N SER A 212 -39.53 -10.54 24.36
CA SER A 212 -38.56 -11.51 23.83
C SER A 212 -37.65 -10.85 22.79
N PHE A 213 -36.67 -11.59 22.27
CA PHE A 213 -35.79 -11.09 21.21
C PHE A 213 -36.61 -10.62 20.00
N THR A 214 -36.38 -9.38 19.55
CA THR A 214 -37.18 -8.74 18.51
C THR A 214 -36.52 -8.79 17.13
N GLU A 215 -37.31 -8.45 16.12
CA GLU A 215 -36.83 -8.33 14.73
C GLU A 215 -35.75 -7.24 14.56
N GLU A 216 -35.91 -6.12 15.26
CA GLU A 216 -34.95 -5.02 15.25
C GLU A 216 -33.62 -5.44 15.91
N GLU A 217 -33.67 -6.24 16.98
CA GLU A 217 -32.46 -6.86 17.55
C GLU A 217 -31.81 -7.82 16.53
N ALA A 218 -32.60 -8.59 15.76
CA ALA A 218 -32.06 -9.49 14.75
C ALA A 218 -31.31 -8.75 13.63
N LEU A 219 -31.85 -7.62 13.18
CA LEU A 219 -31.30 -6.84 12.07
C LEU A 219 -30.10 -5.99 12.48
N TYR A 220 -30.18 -5.31 13.63
CA TYR A 220 -29.26 -4.21 13.93
C TYR A 220 -28.26 -4.50 15.03
N LYS A 221 -28.41 -5.59 15.81
CA LYS A 221 -27.53 -5.86 16.95
C LYS A 221 -26.05 -5.87 16.58
N LYS A 222 -25.67 -6.59 15.51
CA LYS A 222 -24.26 -6.70 15.07
C LYS A 222 -23.66 -5.32 14.76
N PHE A 223 -24.42 -4.47 14.08
CA PHE A 223 -24.00 -3.10 13.79
C PHE A 223 -23.93 -2.25 15.06
N PHE A 224 -25.00 -2.24 15.86
CA PHE A 224 -25.16 -1.36 17.02
C PHE A 224 -24.12 -1.64 18.11
N GLU A 225 -23.75 -2.92 18.31
CA GLU A 225 -22.72 -3.33 19.26
C GLU A 225 -21.28 -3.11 18.74
N SER A 226 -21.11 -2.93 17.43
CA SER A 226 -19.81 -2.67 16.80
C SER A 226 -19.48 -1.17 16.76
N PHE A 227 -20.42 -0.35 16.28
CA PHE A 227 -20.19 1.04 15.91
C PHE A 227 -20.74 2.06 16.91
N ASN A 228 -20.04 3.19 17.02
CA ASN A 228 -20.54 4.38 17.69
C ASN A 228 -21.35 5.25 16.71
N CYS A 229 -22.62 4.90 16.49
CA CYS A 229 -23.52 5.62 15.60
C CYS A 229 -24.42 6.59 16.38
N SER A 230 -24.57 7.85 15.96
CA SER A 230 -25.56 8.76 16.58
C SER A 230 -26.99 8.37 16.16
N LYS A 231 -27.99 8.87 16.90
CA LYS A 231 -29.42 8.62 16.61
C LYS A 231 -29.78 9.07 15.20
N ASN A 232 -29.45 10.31 14.84
CA ASN A 232 -29.80 10.89 13.53
C ASN A 232 -29.15 10.08 12.39
N ILE A 233 -27.86 9.76 12.51
CA ILE A 233 -27.15 8.96 11.51
C ILE A 233 -27.77 7.57 11.37
N PHE A 234 -28.17 6.92 12.48
CA PHE A 234 -28.80 5.61 12.44
C PHE A 234 -30.14 5.64 11.71
N CYS A 235 -31.01 6.61 12.05
CA CYS A 235 -32.32 6.75 11.43
C CYS A 235 -32.19 6.96 9.92
N ASP A 236 -31.26 7.82 9.48
CA ASP A 236 -31.03 8.07 8.05
C ASP A 236 -30.41 6.84 7.34
N LEU A 237 -29.48 6.14 7.99
CA LEU A 237 -28.79 4.98 7.42
C LEU A 237 -29.71 3.79 7.14
N PHE A 238 -30.65 3.53 8.04
CA PHE A 238 -31.53 2.36 7.96
C PHE A 238 -32.97 2.71 7.62
N ASN A 239 -33.28 4.00 7.42
CA ASN A 239 -34.63 4.52 7.25
C ASN A 239 -35.56 4.06 8.40
N GLU A 240 -35.05 4.16 9.62
CA GLU A 240 -35.67 3.66 10.84
C GLU A 240 -36.12 4.78 11.76
N THR A 241 -37.05 4.45 12.67
CA THR A 241 -37.60 5.44 13.61
C THR A 241 -36.70 5.65 14.82
N GLU A 242 -36.81 6.82 15.46
CA GLU A 242 -36.12 7.09 16.72
C GLU A 242 -36.50 6.10 17.83
N ILE A 243 -37.74 5.58 17.80
CA ILE A 243 -38.23 4.57 18.74
C ILE A 243 -37.37 3.30 18.68
N VAL A 244 -37.03 2.84 17.47
CA VAL A 244 -36.18 1.66 17.27
C VAL A 244 -34.77 1.91 17.79
N TYR A 245 -34.17 3.08 17.46
CA TYR A 245 -32.85 3.43 18.00
C TYR A 245 -32.85 3.48 19.53
N ASN A 246 -33.84 4.12 20.14
CA ASN A 246 -33.95 4.24 21.59
C ASN A 246 -34.15 2.86 22.24
N PHE A 247 -34.95 1.98 21.64
CA PHE A 247 -35.09 0.60 22.07
C PHE A 247 -33.76 -0.15 22.07
N LEU A 248 -33.04 -0.14 20.94
CA LEU A 248 -31.73 -0.81 20.82
C LEU A 248 -30.73 -0.24 21.82
N ASN A 249 -30.73 1.07 22.06
CA ASN A 249 -29.87 1.72 23.04
C ASN A 249 -30.20 1.35 24.50
N ILE A 250 -31.46 1.00 24.79
CA ILE A 250 -31.89 0.48 26.09
C ILE A 250 -31.50 -1.00 26.23
N ARG A 251 -31.65 -1.79 25.16
CA ARG A 251 -31.48 -3.25 25.17
C ARG A 251 -30.05 -3.73 25.02
N LEU A 252 -29.27 -3.03 24.19
CA LEU A 252 -27.96 -3.46 23.72
C LEU A 252 -26.88 -2.49 24.19
N LYS A 253 -25.63 -2.96 24.18
CA LYS A 253 -24.48 -2.12 24.49
C LYS A 253 -23.97 -1.47 23.23
N LYS A 254 -23.99 -0.14 23.18
CA LYS A 254 -23.45 0.61 22.05
C LYS A 254 -21.95 0.33 21.84
N GLY A 255 -21.58 0.13 20.58
CA GLY A 255 -20.20 -0.06 20.15
C GLY A 255 -19.34 1.18 20.26
N LYS A 256 -18.06 1.02 19.92
CA LYS A 256 -17.03 2.08 20.01
C LYS A 256 -16.33 2.37 18.68
N LYS A 257 -16.49 1.52 17.66
CA LYS A 257 -15.83 1.74 16.37
C LYS A 257 -16.38 3.01 15.74
N ASP A 258 -15.48 3.85 15.25
CA ASP A 258 -15.87 5.03 14.49
C ASP A 258 -16.49 4.61 13.14
N LEU A 259 -17.67 5.16 12.83
CA LEU A 259 -18.45 4.73 11.67
C LEU A 259 -17.73 5.01 10.35
N LEU A 260 -17.02 6.13 10.31
CA LEU A 260 -16.40 6.67 9.13
C LEU A 260 -15.04 6.01 8.87
N LYS A 261 -14.23 5.79 9.92
CA LYS A 261 -12.94 5.09 9.81
C LYS A 261 -13.07 3.61 9.44
N HIS A 262 -14.17 2.98 9.83
CA HIS A 262 -14.40 1.55 9.64
C HIS A 262 -15.51 1.28 8.60
N ILE A 263 -15.72 2.21 7.66
CA ILE A 263 -16.76 2.12 6.61
C ILE A 263 -16.59 0.89 5.71
N ASN A 264 -15.38 0.35 5.57
CA ASN A 264 -15.11 -0.85 4.77
C ASN A 264 -15.22 -2.16 5.57
N GLU A 265 -15.38 -2.10 6.90
CA GLU A 265 -15.44 -3.30 7.76
C GLU A 265 -16.86 -3.86 7.93
N TYR A 266 -17.86 -3.15 7.40
CA TYR A 266 -19.26 -3.55 7.45
C TYR A 266 -19.85 -3.52 6.04
N PRO A 267 -20.76 -4.45 5.70
CA PRO A 267 -21.36 -4.53 4.36
C PRO A 267 -22.42 -3.44 4.17
N PHE A 268 -22.01 -2.16 4.18
CA PHE A 268 -22.88 -1.04 3.83
C PHE A 268 -23.19 -1.06 2.34
N THR A 269 -24.44 -0.74 2.01
CA THR A 269 -24.83 -0.44 0.63
C THR A 269 -24.22 0.88 0.17
N ASP A 270 -24.17 1.13 -1.15
CA ASP A 270 -23.61 2.38 -1.69
C ASP A 270 -24.36 3.61 -1.16
N ASN A 271 -25.68 3.53 -1.07
CA ASN A 271 -26.50 4.60 -0.48
C ASN A 271 -26.13 4.86 0.98
N GLN A 272 -25.92 3.80 1.77
CA GLN A 272 -25.49 3.95 3.17
C GLN A 272 -24.10 4.58 3.26
N ARG A 273 -23.17 4.18 2.40
CA ARG A 273 -21.83 4.80 2.32
C ARG A 273 -21.92 6.30 2.00
N ILE A 274 -22.75 6.66 1.02
CA ILE A 274 -23.02 8.06 0.65
C ILE A 274 -23.61 8.83 1.84
N THR A 275 -24.62 8.28 2.53
CA THR A 275 -25.24 8.90 3.71
C THR A 275 -24.22 9.12 4.82
N ILE A 276 -23.34 8.15 5.09
CA ILE A 276 -22.24 8.29 6.06
C ILE A 276 -21.34 9.46 5.63
N LEU A 277 -20.81 9.43 4.40
CA LEU A 277 -19.92 10.46 3.88
C LEU A 277 -20.54 11.88 3.94
N GLN A 278 -21.82 12.01 3.61
CA GLN A 278 -22.56 13.27 3.71
C GLN A 278 -22.65 13.79 5.15
N HIS A 279 -22.99 12.92 6.11
CA HIS A 279 -23.06 13.30 7.53
C HIS A 279 -21.71 13.78 8.07
N TYR A 280 -20.63 13.17 7.60
CA TYR A 280 -19.27 13.53 8.01
C TYR A 280 -18.61 14.59 7.11
N LYS A 281 -19.32 15.11 6.11
CA LYS A 281 -18.76 16.02 5.08
C LYS A 281 -17.42 15.51 4.55
N GLY A 282 -17.36 14.24 4.17
CA GLY A 282 -16.15 13.59 3.67
C GLY A 282 -16.36 13.01 2.28
N PHE A 283 -15.26 12.67 1.62
CA PHE A 283 -15.25 11.86 0.41
C PHE A 283 -14.04 10.92 0.44
N ILE A 284 -14.06 9.88 -0.39
CA ILE A 284 -12.91 9.00 -0.57
C ILE A 284 -12.08 9.59 -1.71
N ASN A 285 -10.83 9.94 -1.43
CA ASN A 285 -9.91 10.52 -2.41
C ASN A 285 -9.28 9.43 -3.31
N HIS A 286 -8.44 9.86 -4.24
CA HIS A 286 -7.67 9.02 -5.14
C HIS A 286 -6.73 8.01 -4.49
N LYS A 287 -6.37 8.21 -3.20
CA LYS A 287 -5.58 7.27 -2.40
C LYS A 287 -6.45 6.23 -1.70
N ASN A 288 -7.75 6.20 -1.99
CA ASN A 288 -8.75 5.42 -1.27
C ASN A 288 -8.81 5.79 0.23
N GLU A 289 -8.37 7.01 0.56
CA GLU A 289 -8.38 7.55 1.89
C GLU A 289 -9.59 8.45 2.06
N LEU A 290 -10.27 8.29 3.17
CA LEU A 290 -11.28 9.22 3.57
C LEU A 290 -10.65 10.59 3.88
N THR A 291 -11.11 11.60 3.17
CA THR A 291 -10.68 12.99 3.32
C THR A 291 -11.87 13.89 3.61
N SER A 292 -11.68 14.92 4.44
CA SER A 292 -12.70 15.95 4.66
C SER A 292 -12.99 16.69 3.35
N LEU A 293 -14.26 16.94 3.06
CA LEU A 293 -14.71 17.67 1.89
C LEU A 293 -14.38 19.16 2.06
N SER A 294 -13.46 19.66 1.23
CA SER A 294 -13.03 21.05 1.21
C SER A 294 -12.56 21.45 -0.18
N LYS A 295 -12.48 22.74 -0.49
CA LYS A 295 -11.96 23.20 -1.79
C LYS A 295 -10.53 22.69 -2.07
N ILE A 296 -9.67 22.61 -1.05
CA ILE A 296 -8.29 22.16 -1.22
C ILE A 296 -8.19 20.65 -1.43
N SER A 297 -8.92 19.84 -0.66
CA SER A 297 -8.91 18.39 -0.82
C SER A 297 -9.50 17.95 -2.17
N VAL A 298 -10.56 18.61 -2.63
CA VAL A 298 -11.10 18.37 -3.98
C VAL A 298 -10.11 18.84 -5.06
N PHE A 299 -9.42 19.96 -4.85
CA PHE A 299 -8.39 20.42 -5.78
C PHE A 299 -7.25 19.42 -5.91
N GLU A 300 -6.78 18.86 -4.80
CA GLU A 300 -5.73 17.85 -4.77
C GLU A 300 -6.14 16.56 -5.48
N ASP A 301 -7.39 16.15 -5.30
CA ASP A 301 -7.97 15.00 -5.99
C ASP A 301 -8.10 15.23 -7.50
N VAL A 302 -8.60 16.40 -7.90
CA VAL A 302 -8.68 16.82 -9.31
C VAL A 302 -7.28 16.93 -9.92
N LEU A 303 -6.31 17.47 -9.18
CA LEU A 303 -4.94 17.60 -9.62
C LEU A 303 -4.32 16.22 -9.89
N PHE A 304 -4.62 15.23 -9.07
CA PHE A 304 -4.20 13.85 -9.31
C PHE A 304 -4.74 13.29 -10.64
N PHE A 305 -6.03 13.49 -10.94
CA PHE A 305 -6.64 12.95 -12.16
C PHE A 305 -6.28 13.73 -13.43
N TYR A 306 -6.13 15.05 -13.34
CA TYR A 306 -6.06 15.95 -14.50
C TYR A 306 -4.78 16.77 -14.60
N GLY A 307 -3.94 16.76 -13.57
CA GLY A 307 -2.70 17.54 -13.48
C GLY A 307 -1.46 16.69 -13.36
N ARG A 308 -1.45 15.43 -13.80
CA ARG A 308 -0.24 14.58 -13.76
C ARG A 308 0.90 15.07 -14.68
N ASN A 309 0.53 15.73 -15.77
CA ASN A 309 1.43 16.50 -16.63
C ASN A 309 1.26 17.99 -16.33
N SER A 310 2.23 18.79 -16.81
CA SER A 310 2.23 20.24 -16.61
C SER A 310 0.88 20.84 -17.02
N THR A 311 0.22 21.48 -16.06
CA THR A 311 -1.06 22.17 -16.18
C THR A 311 -0.98 23.55 -15.56
N ASN A 312 -2.05 24.32 -15.65
CA ASN A 312 -2.17 25.63 -15.00
C ASN A 312 -3.61 25.91 -14.56
N ASP A 313 -3.78 27.00 -13.81
CA ASP A 313 -5.06 27.40 -13.22
C ASP A 313 -6.21 27.47 -14.24
N ASN A 314 -5.95 27.96 -15.45
CA ASN A 314 -6.96 28.11 -16.49
C ASN A 314 -7.42 26.75 -17.05
N MET A 315 -6.48 25.83 -17.24
CA MET A 315 -6.77 24.49 -17.76
C MET A 315 -7.53 23.65 -16.72
N LEU A 316 -7.16 23.75 -15.44
CA LEU A 316 -7.72 22.91 -14.38
C LEU A 316 -9.09 23.39 -13.88
N LEU A 317 -9.43 24.67 -14.05
CA LEU A 317 -10.70 25.26 -13.56
C LEU A 317 -11.95 24.49 -14.02
N SER A 318 -12.01 24.15 -15.31
CA SER A 318 -13.14 23.39 -15.88
C SER A 318 -13.27 22.01 -15.23
N LYS A 319 -12.14 21.29 -15.09
CA LYS A 319 -12.08 19.95 -14.49
C LYS A 319 -12.43 19.95 -13.01
N TYR A 320 -12.00 20.97 -12.28
CA TYR A 320 -12.35 21.15 -10.88
C TYR A 320 -13.86 21.30 -10.69
N ASN A 321 -14.50 22.18 -11.45
CA ASN A 321 -15.95 22.40 -11.35
C ASN A 321 -16.76 21.19 -11.86
N GLU A 322 -16.33 20.55 -12.95
CA GLU A 322 -16.94 19.30 -13.44
C GLU A 322 -16.90 18.19 -12.37
N HIS A 323 -15.79 18.06 -11.65
CA HIS A 323 -15.61 17.05 -10.62
C HIS A 323 -16.55 17.26 -9.41
N ILE A 324 -16.76 18.51 -8.98
CA ILE A 324 -17.72 18.87 -7.92
C ILE A 324 -19.14 18.47 -8.32
N ILE A 325 -19.55 18.84 -9.54
CA ILE A 325 -20.90 18.58 -10.04
C ILE A 325 -21.13 17.08 -10.17
N LYS A 326 -20.18 16.35 -10.76
CA LYS A 326 -20.29 14.89 -10.99
C LYS A 326 -20.50 14.11 -9.69
N HIS A 327 -19.80 14.49 -8.61
CA HIS A 327 -19.88 13.79 -7.33
C HIS A 327 -20.90 14.40 -6.35
N ASN A 328 -21.65 15.42 -6.79
CA ASN A 328 -22.64 16.13 -5.99
C ASN A 328 -22.09 16.61 -4.63
N TYR A 329 -20.87 17.15 -4.64
CA TYR A 329 -20.23 17.67 -3.44
C TYR A 329 -20.87 18.99 -2.99
N ASP A 330 -21.17 19.09 -1.69
CA ASP A 330 -21.72 20.29 -1.06
C ASP A 330 -20.63 21.36 -0.83
N ILE A 331 -20.02 21.83 -1.92
CA ILE A 331 -19.04 22.93 -1.94
C ILE A 331 -19.29 23.85 -3.13
N GLU A 332 -19.02 25.14 -2.95
CA GLU A 332 -19.15 26.13 -4.02
C GLU A 332 -18.14 25.91 -5.15
N LEU A 333 -18.61 26.06 -6.39
CA LEU A 333 -17.78 26.06 -7.60
C LEU A 333 -16.76 27.22 -7.56
N ALA A 334 -15.59 26.98 -8.13
CA ALA A 334 -14.58 28.04 -8.31
C ALA A 334 -15.03 28.99 -9.43
N LYS A 335 -14.93 30.30 -9.16
CA LYS A 335 -15.41 31.35 -10.09
C LYS A 335 -14.43 31.62 -11.23
N ASP A 336 -13.14 31.61 -10.92
CA ASP A 336 -12.08 31.94 -11.86
C ASP A 336 -10.75 31.27 -11.49
N ALA A 337 -9.74 31.45 -12.35
CA ALA A 337 -8.41 30.89 -12.18
C ALA A 337 -7.66 31.46 -10.95
N THR A 338 -8.04 32.62 -10.43
CA THR A 338 -7.41 33.21 -9.24
C THR A 338 -7.75 32.43 -7.98
N GLU A 339 -8.99 31.92 -7.87
CA GLU A 339 -9.36 31.02 -6.78
C GLU A 339 -8.54 29.73 -6.81
N LEU A 340 -8.31 29.14 -7.99
CA LEU A 340 -7.46 27.96 -8.13
C LEU A 340 -6.00 28.26 -7.81
N ARG A 341 -5.49 29.45 -8.17
CA ARG A 341 -4.12 29.84 -7.82
C ARG A 341 -3.86 29.78 -6.32
N GLY A 342 -4.81 30.30 -5.52
CA GLY A 342 -4.73 30.24 -4.06
C GLY A 342 -4.86 28.82 -3.49
N LEU A 343 -5.43 27.86 -4.23
CA LEU A 343 -5.44 26.44 -3.86
C LEU A 343 -4.13 25.76 -4.24
N HIS A 344 -3.65 25.99 -5.46
CA HIS A 344 -2.36 25.55 -5.97
C HIS A 344 -1.21 25.94 -5.02
N GLU A 345 -1.13 27.20 -4.59
CA GLU A 345 -0.04 27.67 -3.70
C GLU A 345 -0.04 27.03 -2.30
N ARG A 346 -1.19 26.49 -1.88
CA ARG A 346 -1.36 25.83 -0.56
C ARG A 346 -1.36 24.31 -0.65
N SER A 347 -1.43 23.75 -1.85
CA SER A 347 -1.51 22.31 -2.05
C SER A 347 -0.17 21.66 -1.77
N VAL A 348 -0.20 20.56 -1.02
CA VAL A 348 0.99 19.75 -0.75
C VAL A 348 1.31 18.78 -1.89
N TYR A 349 0.49 18.74 -2.93
CA TYR A 349 0.69 17.88 -4.09
C TYR A 349 0.98 18.65 -5.39
N ALA A 350 0.97 19.99 -5.35
CA ALA A 350 1.21 20.82 -6.52
C ALA A 350 2.69 21.20 -6.61
N LEU A 351 3.45 20.43 -7.39
CA LEU A 351 4.85 20.73 -7.68
C LEU A 351 4.92 21.76 -8.81
N GLN A 352 5.48 22.92 -8.51
CA GLN A 352 5.51 24.05 -9.44
C GLN A 352 6.66 23.96 -10.44
N ASP A 353 6.38 24.49 -11.62
CA ASP A 353 7.33 24.71 -12.70
C ASP A 353 7.33 26.20 -13.12
N ARG A 354 8.03 26.54 -14.21
CA ARG A 354 8.12 27.87 -14.75
C ARG A 354 6.75 28.36 -15.25
N GLY A 355 6.45 29.63 -14.92
CA GLY A 355 5.33 30.36 -15.53
C GLY A 355 3.95 30.01 -14.98
N CYS A 356 3.84 29.74 -13.66
CA CYS A 356 2.61 29.31 -12.99
C CYS A 356 2.06 27.97 -13.49
N ASN A 357 2.89 27.17 -14.15
CA ASN A 357 2.54 25.78 -14.42
C ASN A 357 2.90 24.91 -13.22
N TYR A 358 2.19 23.82 -13.04
CA TYR A 358 2.41 22.85 -11.97
C TYR A 358 1.88 21.49 -12.37
N ARG A 359 2.23 20.47 -11.59
CA ARG A 359 1.66 19.14 -11.74
C ARG A 359 1.52 18.44 -10.39
N TYR A 360 0.76 17.36 -10.39
CA TYR A 360 0.69 16.43 -9.27
C TYR A 360 2.04 15.78 -9.02
N TYR A 361 2.45 15.81 -7.76
CA TYR A 361 3.61 15.11 -7.23
C TYR A 361 3.35 14.76 -5.76
N ASP A 362 3.49 13.49 -5.38
CA ASP A 362 3.34 13.06 -4.00
C ASP A 362 4.69 13.00 -3.31
N PHE A 363 4.98 13.95 -2.42
CA PHE A 363 6.25 13.94 -1.67
C PHE A 363 6.42 12.67 -0.83
N ASN A 364 5.33 12.05 -0.37
CA ASN A 364 5.39 10.84 0.45
C ASN A 364 5.83 9.61 -0.35
N GLN A 365 5.95 9.70 -1.68
CA GLN A 365 6.54 8.63 -2.49
C GLN A 365 8.07 8.53 -2.33
N LEU A 366 8.70 9.54 -1.70
CA LEU A 366 10.13 9.55 -1.43
C LEU A 366 10.44 8.81 -0.13
N ASP A 367 11.40 7.90 -0.18
CA ASP A 367 11.89 7.21 1.00
C ASP A 367 12.90 8.07 1.79
N ASN A 368 13.25 7.59 3.00
CA ASN A 368 14.17 8.32 3.88
C ASN A 368 15.58 8.45 3.31
N ASP A 369 16.04 7.50 2.49
CA ASP A 369 17.37 7.53 1.87
C ASP A 369 17.39 8.52 0.70
N GLU A 370 16.33 8.56 -0.12
CA GLU A 370 16.13 9.56 -1.18
C GLU A 370 16.09 10.99 -0.59
N ILE A 371 15.33 11.20 0.50
CA ILE A 371 15.28 12.50 1.21
C ILE A 371 16.64 12.87 1.79
N LYS A 372 17.37 11.90 2.36
CA LYS A 372 18.71 12.13 2.89
C LYS A 372 19.67 12.50 1.76
N HIS A 373 19.61 11.83 0.62
CA HIS A 373 20.45 12.13 -0.52
C HIS A 373 20.18 13.55 -1.04
N LEU A 374 18.90 13.96 -1.17
CA LEU A 374 18.54 15.34 -1.51
C LEU A 374 19.18 16.35 -0.55
N LYS A 375 19.14 16.10 0.77
CA LYS A 375 19.81 16.98 1.75
C LYS A 375 21.33 17.04 1.55
N GLU A 376 21.96 15.90 1.26
CA GLU A 376 23.40 15.82 1.02
C GLU A 376 23.83 16.62 -0.24
N LEU A 377 22.97 16.71 -1.26
CA LEU A 377 23.25 17.48 -2.49
C LEU A 377 23.38 19.00 -2.27
N LEU A 378 22.79 19.55 -1.21
CA LEU A 378 22.88 20.98 -0.88
C LEU A 378 23.93 21.29 0.20
N ILE A 379 24.75 20.30 0.58
CA ILE A 379 25.96 20.54 1.36
C ILE A 379 27.02 21.13 0.41
N LEU A 380 26.86 22.43 0.14
CA LEU A 380 27.74 23.21 -0.73
C LEU A 380 28.49 24.27 0.10
N PRO A 381 29.63 24.76 -0.40
CA PRO A 381 30.26 25.93 0.18
C PRO A 381 29.34 27.16 0.14
N PRO A 382 29.50 28.13 1.05
CA PRO A 382 28.77 29.39 1.03
C PRO A 382 28.84 30.07 -0.35
N GLY A 383 27.69 30.55 -0.84
CA GLY A 383 27.62 31.14 -2.18
C GLY A 383 26.21 31.21 -2.76
N ILE A 384 26.12 31.72 -4.00
CA ILE A 384 24.87 31.80 -4.76
C ILE A 384 24.93 30.81 -5.93
N TYR A 385 23.94 29.94 -6.01
CA TYR A 385 23.89 28.87 -7.00
C TYR A 385 22.57 28.90 -7.76
N ASN A 386 22.59 28.35 -8.97
CA ASN A 386 21.37 28.00 -9.68
C ASN A 386 21.03 26.52 -9.45
N MET A 387 19.75 26.19 -9.22
CA MET A 387 19.31 24.80 -9.01
C MET A 387 19.61 23.88 -10.21
N ASN A 388 19.83 24.45 -11.41
CA ASN A 388 20.28 23.69 -12.56
C ASN A 388 21.65 23.01 -12.33
N LYS A 389 22.49 23.55 -11.44
CA LYS A 389 23.72 22.88 -11.00
C LYS A 389 23.40 21.51 -10.41
N ILE A 390 22.52 21.48 -9.41
CA ILE A 390 22.12 20.24 -8.74
C ILE A 390 21.38 19.31 -9.71
N PHE A 391 20.47 19.85 -10.52
CA PHE A 391 19.69 19.05 -11.46
C PHE A 391 20.57 18.37 -12.52
N SER A 392 21.39 19.15 -13.25
CA SER A 392 22.18 18.64 -14.38
C SER A 392 23.34 17.73 -13.96
N GLU A 393 23.87 17.91 -12.76
CA GLU A 393 24.93 17.05 -12.22
C GLU A 393 24.40 15.74 -11.61
N ASN A 394 23.08 15.59 -11.44
CA ASN A 394 22.45 14.42 -10.78
C ASN A 394 21.27 13.84 -11.60
N LEU A 395 21.34 13.89 -12.93
CA LEU A 395 20.22 13.54 -13.82
C LEU A 395 19.59 12.16 -13.56
N GLU A 396 20.40 11.13 -13.32
CA GLU A 396 19.90 9.78 -13.07
C GLU A 396 19.06 9.69 -11.79
N PHE A 397 19.51 10.38 -10.73
CA PHE A 397 18.74 10.47 -9.49
C PHE A 397 17.48 11.31 -9.70
N MET A 398 17.55 12.44 -10.41
CA MET A 398 16.36 13.25 -10.70
C MET A 398 15.28 12.47 -11.46
N LYS A 399 15.69 11.63 -12.43
CA LYS A 399 14.79 10.71 -13.13
C LYS A 399 14.17 9.69 -12.19
N SER A 400 14.95 9.08 -11.28
CA SER A 400 14.44 8.05 -10.38
C SER A 400 13.36 8.55 -9.42
N ILE A 401 13.41 9.85 -9.07
CA ILE A 401 12.40 10.52 -8.24
C ILE A 401 11.34 11.31 -9.03
N ASP A 402 11.27 11.16 -10.37
CA ASP A 402 10.38 11.94 -11.26
C ASP A 402 10.47 13.45 -11.02
N ILE A 403 11.66 14.03 -11.03
CA ILE A 403 11.89 15.49 -11.10
C ILE A 403 12.39 15.84 -12.50
N ARG A 404 11.68 16.74 -13.18
CA ARG A 404 11.83 16.93 -14.64
C ARG A 404 12.74 18.08 -15.02
N ASN A 405 12.92 19.07 -14.14
CA ASN A 405 13.76 20.24 -14.41
C ASN A 405 14.20 20.95 -13.13
N GLU A 406 14.99 22.00 -13.28
CA GLU A 406 15.55 22.78 -12.18
C GLU A 406 14.52 23.57 -11.36
N ASN A 407 13.37 23.91 -11.96
CA ASN A 407 12.30 24.66 -11.28
C ASN A 407 11.49 23.73 -10.37
N GLU A 408 11.14 22.55 -10.86
CA GLU A 408 10.53 21.49 -10.05
C GLU A 408 11.41 21.13 -8.86
N LEU A 409 12.71 20.94 -9.09
CA LEU A 409 13.66 20.66 -8.01
C LEU A 409 13.70 21.81 -6.99
N HIS A 410 13.76 23.05 -7.46
CA HIS A 410 13.74 24.22 -6.58
C HIS A 410 12.44 24.29 -5.74
N ASN A 411 11.29 23.99 -6.35
CA ASN A 411 10.01 24.00 -5.65
C ASN A 411 9.90 22.85 -4.63
N LEU A 412 10.36 21.64 -4.98
CA LEU A 412 10.43 20.49 -4.08
C LEU A 412 11.18 20.85 -2.79
N TYR A 413 12.37 21.43 -2.94
CA TYR A 413 13.17 21.88 -1.82
C TYR A 413 12.47 22.95 -1.00
N LYS A 414 11.97 24.00 -1.65
CA LYS A 414 11.29 25.12 -0.99
C LYS A 414 10.06 24.69 -0.19
N ALA A 415 9.30 23.72 -0.70
CA ALA A 415 8.03 23.30 -0.10
C ALA A 415 8.19 22.21 0.96
N PHE A 416 9.11 21.26 0.79
CA PHE A 416 9.14 20.04 1.60
C PHE A 416 10.46 19.77 2.33
N ILE A 417 11.57 20.38 1.90
CA ILE A 417 12.91 20.04 2.42
C ILE A 417 13.59 21.28 2.98
N SER A 418 13.44 21.46 4.29
CA SER A 418 14.22 22.47 5.03
C SER A 418 15.66 22.01 5.22
N ILE A 419 16.60 22.87 4.83
CA ILE A 419 18.04 22.67 4.98
C ILE A 419 18.60 23.90 5.70
N GLU A 420 19.37 23.65 6.76
CA GLU A 420 19.99 24.71 7.54
C GLU A 420 20.96 25.53 6.66
N ASN A 421 20.98 26.85 6.86
CA ASN A 421 21.82 27.79 6.11
C ASN A 421 21.57 27.87 4.60
N VAL A 422 20.47 27.30 4.09
CA VAL A 422 20.06 27.44 2.68
C VAL A 422 18.85 28.35 2.59
N THR A 423 18.90 29.36 1.72
CA THR A 423 17.76 30.23 1.40
C THR A 423 17.39 30.11 -0.08
N TYR A 424 16.12 29.77 -0.34
CA TYR A 424 15.59 29.66 -1.71
C TYR A 424 15.15 31.05 -2.20
N ASN A 425 15.97 31.64 -3.08
CA ASN A 425 15.79 33.00 -3.59
C ASN A 425 14.86 33.00 -4.81
N ARG A 426 15.10 33.91 -5.78
CA ARG A 426 14.32 33.96 -7.03
C ARG A 426 14.52 32.66 -7.80
N MET A 427 13.47 31.87 -7.98
CA MET A 427 13.52 30.60 -8.70
C MET A 427 14.21 30.74 -10.08
N PRO A 428 15.16 29.84 -10.43
CA PRO A 428 15.64 28.70 -9.64
C PRO A 428 16.95 28.98 -8.85
N GLU A 429 17.26 30.21 -8.47
CA GLU A 429 18.45 30.56 -7.65
C GLU A 429 18.26 30.30 -6.15
N PHE A 430 19.31 29.86 -5.47
CA PHE A 430 19.35 29.70 -4.01
C PHE A 430 20.72 30.15 -3.46
N SER A 431 20.76 30.47 -2.17
CA SER A 431 21.99 30.83 -1.45
C SER A 431 22.29 29.84 -0.34
N VAL A 432 23.58 29.62 -0.09
CA VAL A 432 24.11 28.77 0.98
C VAL A 432 24.96 29.64 1.90
N GLY A 433 24.90 29.42 3.21
CA GLY A 433 25.69 30.16 4.21
C GLY A 433 25.23 31.60 4.43
N ASN A 434 23.94 31.91 4.25
CA ASN A 434 23.37 33.27 4.38
C ASN A 434 24.11 34.34 3.53
N THR A 435 24.69 33.91 2.41
CA THR A 435 25.51 34.78 1.57
C THR A 435 24.65 35.77 0.79
N GLU A 436 25.05 37.04 0.77
CA GLU A 436 24.43 38.10 -0.02
C GLU A 436 25.03 38.14 -1.44
N LYS A 437 24.17 38.36 -2.46
CA LYS A 437 24.59 38.20 -3.87
C LYS A 437 25.65 39.20 -4.29
N LYS A 438 25.56 40.46 -3.84
CA LYS A 438 26.55 41.48 -4.18
C LYS A 438 27.91 41.13 -3.58
N GLU A 439 27.96 40.84 -2.28
CA GLU A 439 29.19 40.43 -1.59
C GLU A 439 29.82 39.18 -2.22
N PHE A 440 29.02 38.15 -2.53
CA PHE A 440 29.50 36.95 -3.21
C PHE A 440 30.22 37.26 -4.53
N ILE A 441 29.60 38.05 -5.40
CA ILE A 441 30.19 38.40 -6.70
C ILE A 441 31.44 39.25 -6.53
N ILE A 442 31.46 40.16 -5.55
CA ILE A 442 32.66 40.96 -5.23
C ILE A 442 33.81 40.04 -4.80
N ASN A 443 33.56 39.04 -3.94
CA ASN A 443 34.59 38.09 -3.53
C ASN A 443 35.17 37.34 -4.73
N LEU A 444 34.32 36.90 -5.67
CA LEU A 444 34.77 36.29 -6.91
C LEU A 444 35.61 37.24 -7.80
N PHE A 445 35.37 38.56 -7.74
CA PHE A 445 36.27 39.52 -8.39
C PHE A 445 37.66 39.50 -7.77
N PHE A 446 37.77 39.45 -6.44
CA PHE A 446 39.07 39.36 -5.77
C PHE A 446 39.81 38.04 -6.04
N GLU A 447 39.08 36.97 -6.33
CA GLU A 447 39.68 35.68 -6.71
C GLU A 447 40.25 35.68 -8.14
N GLN A 448 39.50 36.27 -9.08
CA GLN A 448 39.75 36.11 -10.52
C GLN A 448 40.37 37.34 -11.20
N ALA A 449 40.33 38.52 -10.58
CA ALA A 449 40.82 39.74 -11.21
C ALA A 449 42.36 39.77 -11.33
N PRO A 450 42.90 40.36 -12.41
CA PRO A 450 42.18 40.97 -13.52
C PRO A 450 41.62 39.93 -14.50
N ILE A 451 40.36 40.10 -14.90
CA ILE A 451 39.66 39.18 -15.81
C ILE A 451 38.69 39.94 -16.72
N HIS A 452 38.58 39.52 -17.98
CA HIS A 452 37.60 40.11 -18.91
C HIS A 452 36.16 39.73 -18.50
N ILE A 453 35.20 40.64 -18.68
CA ILE A 453 33.83 40.47 -18.18
C ILE A 453 33.15 39.22 -18.75
N ASN A 454 33.37 38.90 -20.03
CA ASN A 454 32.77 37.70 -20.63
C ASN A 454 33.39 36.43 -20.03
N ASP A 455 34.70 36.41 -19.81
CA ASP A 455 35.41 35.26 -19.22
C ASP A 455 34.98 35.03 -17.77
N PHE A 456 34.74 36.12 -17.03
CA PHE A 456 34.19 36.04 -15.68
C PHE A 456 32.76 35.50 -15.67
N VAL A 457 31.90 35.99 -16.57
CA VAL A 457 30.53 35.50 -16.69
C VAL A 457 30.49 34.02 -17.09
N ASP A 458 31.41 33.59 -17.96
CA ASP A 458 31.59 32.19 -18.32
C ASP A 458 32.04 31.36 -17.11
N TYR A 459 33.05 31.80 -16.37
CA TYR A 459 33.50 31.17 -15.13
C TYR A 459 32.36 30.99 -14.12
N VAL A 460 31.59 32.05 -13.84
CA VAL A 460 30.48 31.98 -12.87
C VAL A 460 29.37 31.06 -13.37
N ASN A 461 29.11 31.01 -14.68
CA ASN A 461 28.16 30.08 -15.24
C ASN A 461 28.64 28.63 -15.13
N ASP A 462 29.92 28.36 -15.41
CA ASP A 462 30.47 27.01 -15.39
C ASP A 462 30.54 26.44 -13.97
N VAL A 463 30.84 27.28 -12.97
CA VAL A 463 31.00 26.84 -11.57
C VAL A 463 29.67 26.87 -10.80
N TYR A 464 28.92 27.96 -10.91
CA TYR A 464 27.72 28.25 -10.09
C TYR A 464 26.40 28.19 -10.87
N TYR A 465 26.45 27.99 -12.19
CA TYR A 465 25.29 27.86 -13.08
C TYR A 465 24.38 29.10 -13.13
N LEU A 466 24.87 30.26 -12.67
CA LEU A 466 24.13 31.52 -12.79
C LEU A 466 24.01 31.90 -14.27
N LYS A 467 22.81 32.34 -14.69
CA LYS A 467 22.52 32.60 -16.11
C LYS A 467 23.34 33.78 -16.63
N LYS A 468 24.13 33.56 -17.68
CA LYS A 468 25.07 34.54 -18.26
C LYS A 468 24.44 35.92 -18.50
N ASN A 469 23.30 35.96 -19.19
CA ASN A 469 22.62 37.22 -19.51
C ASN A 469 22.16 37.98 -18.26
N SER A 470 21.55 37.27 -17.30
CA SER A 470 21.08 37.86 -16.05
C SER A 470 22.23 38.36 -15.18
N LEU A 471 23.33 37.60 -15.12
CA LEU A 471 24.55 38.02 -14.43
C LEU A 471 25.15 39.27 -15.09
N LYS A 472 25.35 39.26 -16.41
CA LYS A 472 25.91 40.40 -17.14
C LYS A 472 25.11 41.69 -16.93
N SER A 473 23.78 41.62 -16.99
CA SER A 473 22.92 42.76 -16.65
C SER A 473 23.09 43.23 -15.20
N TYR A 474 23.20 42.29 -14.25
CA TYR A 474 23.44 42.61 -12.84
C TYR A 474 24.80 43.30 -12.63
N LEU A 475 25.88 42.81 -13.23
CA LEU A 475 27.21 43.41 -13.14
C LEU A 475 27.20 44.86 -13.63
N GLN A 476 26.58 45.12 -14.78
CA GLN A 476 26.47 46.46 -15.36
C GLN A 476 25.64 47.42 -14.51
N MET A 477 24.58 46.93 -13.87
CA MET A 477 23.66 47.77 -13.09
C MET A 477 24.14 48.04 -11.66
N SER A 478 24.88 47.11 -11.05
CA SER A 478 25.12 47.11 -9.60
C SER A 478 26.60 47.07 -9.19
N LEU A 479 27.51 46.81 -10.12
CA LEU A 479 28.95 46.61 -9.85
C LEU A 479 29.85 47.26 -10.93
N SER A 480 29.34 48.27 -11.64
CA SER A 480 30.06 48.94 -12.72
C SER A 480 31.38 49.60 -12.27
N GLU A 481 31.50 49.93 -10.98
CA GLU A 481 32.70 50.54 -10.40
C GLU A 481 33.95 49.66 -10.42
N TYR A 482 33.78 48.34 -10.61
CA TYR A 482 34.88 47.37 -10.73
C TYR A 482 35.29 47.09 -12.17
N ILE A 483 34.62 47.70 -13.16
CA ILE A 483 34.78 47.35 -14.58
C ILE A 483 35.36 48.55 -15.34
N SER A 484 36.51 48.35 -15.99
CA SER A 484 37.14 49.34 -16.87
C SER A 484 37.56 48.65 -18.17
N ASP A 485 37.16 49.21 -19.32
CA ASP A 485 37.46 48.64 -20.65
C ASP A 485 37.12 47.14 -20.78
N ASP A 486 35.93 46.76 -20.29
CA ASP A 486 35.44 45.37 -20.20
C ASP A 486 36.31 44.43 -19.34
N ILE A 487 37.24 44.96 -18.55
CA ILE A 487 38.07 44.20 -17.60
C ILE A 487 37.62 44.50 -16.16
N ILE A 488 37.35 43.44 -15.41
CA ILE A 488 37.12 43.49 -13.97
C ILE A 488 38.46 43.67 -13.27
N GLN A 489 38.57 44.71 -12.44
CA GLN A 489 39.77 45.04 -11.67
C GLN A 489 39.42 45.30 -10.21
N VAL A 490 40.29 44.87 -9.31
CA VAL A 490 40.18 45.12 -7.87
C VAL A 490 41.46 45.72 -7.33
N LYS A 491 41.36 46.50 -6.25
CA LYS A 491 42.52 47.00 -5.51
C LYS A 491 42.83 46.05 -4.38
N TYR A 492 43.90 45.27 -4.53
CA TYR A 492 44.41 44.40 -3.48
C TYR A 492 45.04 45.21 -2.35
N LYS A 493 44.84 44.78 -1.10
CA LYS A 493 45.49 45.37 0.07
C LYS A 493 46.92 44.85 0.19
N ASP A 494 47.85 45.70 0.62
CA ASP A 494 49.21 45.28 0.93
C ASP A 494 49.24 44.29 2.11
N VAL A 495 50.14 43.31 2.03
CA VAL A 495 50.25 42.19 2.97
C VAL A 495 51.66 42.16 3.56
N LYS A 496 51.79 41.95 4.88
CA LYS A 496 53.11 41.84 5.54
C LYS A 496 53.67 40.42 5.44
N ASP A 497 55.00 40.28 5.41
CA ASP A 497 55.66 38.97 5.34
C ASP A 497 55.22 38.02 6.47
N SER A 498 55.06 38.52 7.70
CA SER A 498 54.59 37.71 8.84
C SER A 498 53.16 37.15 8.67
N GLU A 499 52.31 37.83 7.90
CA GLU A 499 50.95 37.36 7.60
C GLU A 499 50.97 36.31 6.48
N VAL A 500 51.91 36.45 5.52
CA VAL A 500 52.16 35.46 4.47
C VAL A 500 52.70 34.15 5.07
N ASP A 501 53.61 34.23 6.04
CA ASP A 501 54.10 33.06 6.77
C ASP A 501 52.97 32.32 7.49
N TYR A 502 52.00 33.05 8.04
CA TYR A 502 50.82 32.43 8.66
C TYR A 502 49.92 31.74 7.63
N LEU A 503 49.63 32.38 6.49
CA LEU A 503 48.89 31.75 5.40
C LEU A 503 49.59 30.47 4.92
N GLN A 504 50.91 30.49 4.77
CA GLN A 504 51.69 29.31 4.39
C GLN A 504 51.58 28.20 5.43
N SER A 505 51.48 28.53 6.73
CA SER A 505 51.37 27.55 7.82
C SER A 505 50.02 26.82 7.86
N VAL A 506 48.94 27.42 7.35
CA VAL A 506 47.61 26.79 7.30
C VAL A 506 47.37 25.95 6.03
N LEU A 507 48.15 26.20 4.97
CA LEU A 507 48.16 25.40 3.74
C LEU A 507 49.00 24.13 3.93
N THR A 508 48.44 23.15 4.64
CA THR A 508 49.15 21.94 5.11
C THR A 508 49.13 20.76 4.13
N SER A 509 48.26 20.77 3.13
CA SER A 509 47.99 19.66 2.21
C SER A 509 48.06 20.10 0.75
N ASP A 510 48.02 19.11 -0.16
CA ASP A 510 48.09 19.37 -1.60
C ASP A 510 46.77 19.99 -2.15
N ILE A 511 45.66 19.86 -1.43
CA ILE A 511 44.36 20.48 -1.70
C ILE A 511 43.71 20.95 -0.39
N HIS A 512 42.97 22.07 -0.45
CA HIS A 512 42.09 22.56 0.61
C HIS A 512 40.81 23.12 0.01
N THR A 513 39.76 23.26 0.81
CA THR A 513 38.63 24.13 0.44
C THR A 513 38.92 25.58 0.81
N ILE A 514 38.38 26.54 0.06
CA ILE A 514 38.50 27.96 0.42
C ILE A 514 37.87 28.22 1.80
N GLU A 515 36.77 27.56 2.10
CA GLU A 515 36.07 27.66 3.40
C GLU A 515 36.97 27.25 4.56
N GLU A 516 37.61 26.08 4.49
CA GLU A 516 38.55 25.58 5.51
C GLU A 516 39.68 26.58 5.78
N ILE A 517 40.31 27.09 4.72
CA ILE A 517 41.43 28.03 4.86
C ILE A 517 40.95 29.39 5.34
N THR A 518 39.75 29.83 4.96
CA THR A 518 39.15 31.07 5.44
C THR A 518 38.84 31.00 6.93
N GLU A 519 38.29 29.89 7.41
CA GLU A 519 38.03 29.67 8.84
C GLU A 519 39.32 29.67 9.66
N LEU A 520 40.34 28.93 9.23
CA LEU A 520 41.65 28.87 9.91
C LEU A 520 42.39 30.22 9.87
N GLY A 521 42.34 30.89 8.72
CA GLY A 521 42.98 32.19 8.51
C GLY A 521 42.37 33.30 9.37
N SER A 522 41.04 33.34 9.45
CA SER A 522 40.30 34.35 10.19
C SER A 522 40.48 34.28 11.71
N GLN A 523 41.08 33.22 12.24
CA GLN A 523 41.39 33.10 13.68
C GLN A 523 42.46 34.09 14.16
N LYS A 524 43.37 34.53 13.26
CA LYS A 524 44.46 35.46 13.61
C LYS A 524 44.50 36.73 12.76
N LEU A 525 43.83 36.73 11.61
CA LEU A 525 43.90 37.82 10.65
C LEU A 525 42.49 38.32 10.32
N ASP A 526 42.25 39.59 10.58
CA ASP A 526 41.00 40.24 10.19
C ASP A 526 40.91 40.39 8.68
N ASP A 527 39.69 40.31 8.15
CA ASP A 527 39.39 40.48 6.72
C ASP A 527 40.19 39.51 5.83
N PHE A 528 40.42 38.28 6.33
CA PHE A 528 41.34 37.32 5.72
C PHE A 528 40.95 36.96 4.29
N SER A 529 39.67 36.63 4.04
CA SER A 529 39.23 36.22 2.70
C SER A 529 39.60 37.26 1.63
N ASN A 530 39.21 38.51 1.82
CA ASN A 530 39.42 39.59 0.86
C ASN A 530 40.90 39.94 0.64
N ARG A 531 41.74 39.71 1.64
CA ARG A 531 43.18 40.04 1.61
C ARG A 531 44.02 38.91 1.03
N PHE A 532 43.67 37.66 1.32
CA PHE A 532 44.54 36.51 1.10
C PHE A 532 44.00 35.51 0.06
N MET A 533 42.69 35.43 -0.15
CA MET A 533 42.07 34.52 -1.16
C MET A 533 42.10 35.13 -2.55
N ASN A 534 43.30 35.36 -3.06
CA ASN A 534 43.53 35.79 -4.44
C ASN A 534 44.64 34.99 -5.10
N ASN A 535 44.47 34.71 -6.40
CA ASN A 535 45.43 33.91 -7.16
C ASN A 535 46.81 34.56 -7.25
N MET A 536 46.93 35.88 -7.14
CA MET A 536 48.22 36.57 -7.19
C MET A 536 49.12 36.19 -5.99
N LEU A 537 48.57 36.15 -4.78
CA LEU A 537 49.29 35.77 -3.57
C LEU A 537 49.52 34.27 -3.52
N LEU A 538 48.46 33.46 -3.73
CA LEU A 538 48.55 32.00 -3.61
C LEU A 538 49.52 31.39 -4.63
N ASN A 539 49.63 31.96 -5.84
CA ASN A 539 50.61 31.52 -6.83
C ASN A 539 52.04 31.63 -6.32
N LYS A 540 52.36 32.69 -5.56
CA LYS A 540 53.69 32.86 -4.96
C LYS A 540 53.99 31.80 -3.91
N LEU A 541 52.96 31.25 -3.27
CA LEU A 541 53.05 30.16 -2.29
C LEU A 541 52.99 28.76 -2.92
N GLY A 542 52.91 28.68 -4.26
CA GLY A 542 52.84 27.40 -4.98
C GLY A 542 51.43 26.81 -5.06
N TYR A 543 50.39 27.61 -4.83
CA TYR A 543 48.99 27.22 -4.89
C TYR A 543 48.19 28.05 -5.92
N ASN A 544 47.04 27.54 -6.33
CA ASN A 544 46.07 28.26 -7.15
C ASN A 544 44.65 27.99 -6.65
N ILE A 545 43.80 29.00 -6.74
CA ILE A 545 42.35 28.88 -6.61
C ILE A 545 41.81 28.24 -7.89
N ARG A 546 41.10 27.13 -7.73
CA ARG A 546 40.45 26.35 -8.79
C ARG A 546 39.00 26.07 -8.37
N GLY A 547 38.09 26.97 -8.72
CA GLY A 547 36.73 26.96 -8.19
C GLY A 547 36.77 27.12 -6.67
N GLN A 548 36.10 26.24 -5.93
CA GLN A 548 36.06 26.24 -4.47
C GLN A 548 37.32 25.70 -3.76
N PHE A 549 38.34 25.30 -4.51
CA PHE A 549 39.55 24.66 -3.97
C PHE A 549 40.78 25.53 -4.08
N ILE A 550 41.70 25.36 -3.12
CA ILE A 550 43.07 25.83 -3.19
C ILE A 550 43.94 24.61 -3.46
N LEU A 551 44.52 24.52 -4.65
CA LEU A 551 45.25 23.35 -5.14
C LEU A 551 46.72 23.70 -5.38
N THR A 552 47.62 22.80 -4.98
CA THR A 552 49.05 22.96 -5.30
C THR A 552 49.32 22.94 -6.80
N ASN A 553 50.32 23.71 -7.22
CA ASN A 553 50.75 23.82 -8.62
C ASN A 553 51.37 22.52 -9.18
N LYS A 554 51.55 21.49 -8.33
CA LYS A 554 51.97 20.13 -8.74
C LYS A 554 50.92 19.46 -9.62
N TYR A 555 49.64 19.75 -9.38
CA TYR A 555 48.52 19.16 -10.11
C TYR A 555 47.95 20.17 -11.11
N ARG A 556 47.61 19.68 -12.30
CA ARG A 556 47.03 20.52 -13.36
C ARG A 556 45.54 20.80 -13.17
N SER A 557 44.83 19.91 -12.46
CA SER A 557 43.40 20.03 -12.18
C SER A 557 43.03 19.33 -10.87
N VAL A 558 41.87 19.71 -10.32
CA VAL A 558 41.29 19.08 -9.12
C VAL A 558 40.91 17.62 -9.38
N GLU A 559 40.35 17.31 -10.55
CA GLU A 559 40.03 15.95 -10.99
C GLU A 559 41.26 15.04 -11.00
N ARG A 560 42.41 15.55 -11.49
CA ARG A 560 43.65 14.79 -11.51
C ARG A 560 44.14 14.47 -10.10
N TYR A 561 44.07 15.46 -9.20
CA TYR A 561 44.40 15.25 -7.80
C TYR A 561 43.53 14.16 -7.17
N PHE A 562 42.20 14.23 -7.32
CA PHE A 562 41.30 13.22 -6.75
C PHE A 562 41.56 11.84 -7.34
N THR A 563 41.77 11.76 -8.66
CA THR A 563 42.13 10.51 -9.33
C THR A 563 43.38 9.87 -8.73
N ASP A 564 44.47 10.65 -8.64
CA ASP A 564 45.74 10.17 -8.09
C ASP A 564 45.60 9.80 -6.59
N ALA A 565 44.79 10.53 -5.82
CA ALA A 565 44.53 10.25 -4.41
C ALA A 565 43.71 8.97 -4.19
N ILE A 566 42.66 8.74 -4.98
CA ILE A 566 41.78 7.57 -4.92
C ILE A 566 42.55 6.31 -5.33
N LEU A 567 43.31 6.38 -6.42
CA LEU A 567 44.03 5.24 -6.98
C LEU A 567 45.37 4.94 -6.27
N LYS A 568 45.76 5.76 -5.29
CA LYS A 568 47.06 5.63 -4.60
C LYS A 568 47.24 4.31 -3.86
N ASN A 569 46.16 3.79 -3.26
CA ASN A 569 46.18 2.62 -2.39
C ASN A 569 45.29 1.50 -2.94
N ASP A 570 45.41 0.28 -2.39
CA ASP A 570 44.57 -0.86 -2.75
C ASP A 570 43.07 -0.62 -2.50
N TYR A 571 42.75 0.15 -1.47
CA TYR A 571 41.41 0.54 -1.08
C TYR A 571 41.33 2.04 -0.86
N PHE A 572 40.17 2.60 -1.20
CA PHE A 572 39.81 3.97 -0.88
C PHE A 572 38.57 3.98 0.00
N ILE A 573 38.67 4.62 1.15
CA ILE A 573 37.56 4.82 2.08
C ILE A 573 37.23 6.30 2.09
N ASN A 574 35.99 6.64 1.75
CA ASN A 574 35.54 8.02 1.85
C ASN A 574 35.25 8.37 3.32
N GLU A 575 36.24 8.94 4.01
CA GLU A 575 36.12 9.43 5.39
C GLU A 575 35.23 10.68 5.52
N ARG A 576 34.58 11.11 4.44
CA ARG A 576 33.69 12.30 4.39
C ARG A 576 34.42 13.57 4.82
N LEU A 577 35.69 13.71 4.46
CA LEU A 577 36.44 14.97 4.56
C LEU A 577 35.73 16.08 3.78
N ALA A 578 35.94 17.35 4.15
CA ALA A 578 35.29 18.50 3.49
C ALA A 578 35.47 18.46 1.96
N VAL A 579 36.68 18.14 1.50
CA VAL A 579 37.01 17.98 0.07
C VAL A 579 36.29 16.81 -0.61
N HIS A 580 35.95 15.74 0.11
CA HIS A 580 35.24 14.57 -0.42
C HIS A 580 33.70 14.73 -0.41
N ARG A 581 33.18 15.78 0.23
CA ARG A 581 31.74 16.12 0.18
C ARG A 581 31.36 16.91 -1.06
N THR A 582 32.34 17.22 -1.89
CA THR A 582 32.18 18.10 -3.04
C THR A 582 31.70 17.35 -4.27
N GLN A 583 30.94 18.00 -5.13
CA GLN A 583 30.50 17.41 -6.40
C GLN A 583 31.66 17.00 -7.31
N SER A 584 32.75 17.78 -7.35
CA SER A 584 33.94 17.46 -8.15
C SER A 584 34.56 16.11 -7.74
N PHE A 585 34.54 15.79 -6.45
CA PHE A 585 34.98 14.51 -5.93
C PHE A 585 34.04 13.37 -6.39
N TRP A 586 32.73 13.52 -6.20
CA TRP A 586 31.75 12.51 -6.59
C TRP A 586 31.70 12.26 -8.09
N LYS A 587 31.90 13.29 -8.91
CA LYS A 587 32.10 13.15 -10.35
C LYS A 587 33.33 12.30 -10.67
N THR A 588 34.46 12.55 -9.99
CA THR A 588 35.68 11.74 -10.18
C THR A 588 35.42 10.27 -9.82
N ILE A 589 34.70 9.99 -8.71
CA ILE A 589 34.28 8.62 -8.36
C ILE A 589 33.41 8.00 -9.45
N TYR A 590 32.41 8.73 -9.94
CA TYR A 590 31.52 8.29 -11.01
C TYR A 590 32.31 7.89 -12.28
N ASP A 591 33.23 8.75 -12.72
CA ASP A 591 34.03 8.53 -13.91
C ASP A 591 34.97 7.32 -13.74
N LEU A 592 35.59 7.17 -12.56
CA LEU A 592 36.42 6.02 -12.24
C LEU A 592 35.64 4.69 -12.16
N GLU A 593 34.42 4.70 -11.62
CA GLU A 593 33.54 3.52 -11.65
C GLU A 593 33.11 3.17 -13.07
N LYS A 594 32.72 4.16 -13.88
CA LYS A 594 32.35 3.96 -15.29
C LYS A 594 33.50 3.41 -16.12
N ASN A 595 34.72 3.86 -15.85
CA ASN A 595 35.92 3.37 -16.50
C ASN A 595 36.42 2.02 -15.96
N LEU A 596 35.76 1.45 -14.93
CA LEU A 596 36.16 0.20 -14.26
C LEU A 596 37.58 0.29 -13.66
N ASP A 597 37.94 1.45 -13.10
CA ASP A 597 39.21 1.67 -12.41
C ASP A 597 39.07 1.51 -10.89
N ILE A 598 37.85 1.71 -10.37
CA ILE A 598 37.47 1.41 -8.98
C ILE A 598 36.13 0.69 -8.93
N PHE A 599 35.88 -0.03 -7.83
CA PHE A 599 34.68 -0.83 -7.63
C PHE A 599 34.13 -0.63 -6.23
N LYS A 600 32.84 -0.33 -6.12
CA LYS A 600 32.18 -0.12 -4.85
C LYS A 600 31.93 -1.45 -4.14
N VAL A 601 32.46 -1.64 -2.94
CA VAL A 601 32.29 -2.87 -2.14
C VAL A 601 31.39 -2.67 -0.92
N ASP A 602 31.20 -1.41 -0.50
CA ASP A 602 30.29 -0.98 0.57
C ASP A 602 29.90 0.49 0.30
N LYS A 603 29.05 1.10 1.14
CA LYS A 603 28.50 2.45 0.99
C LYS A 603 29.54 3.52 0.71
N ASP A 604 30.63 3.54 1.46
CA ASP A 604 31.70 4.55 1.39
C ASP A 604 33.08 3.92 1.08
N THR A 605 33.11 2.66 0.64
CA THR A 605 34.35 1.88 0.46
C THR A 605 34.49 1.39 -0.98
N TYR A 606 35.67 1.61 -1.56
CA TYR A 606 36.02 1.23 -2.92
C TYR A 606 37.31 0.42 -2.93
N ILE A 607 37.35 -0.60 -3.78
CA ILE A 607 38.57 -1.36 -4.12
C ILE A 607 39.08 -0.89 -5.48
N THR A 608 40.39 -0.73 -5.63
CA THR A 608 40.97 -0.31 -6.91
C THR A 608 41.19 -1.50 -7.85
N LEU A 609 41.19 -1.25 -9.16
CA LEU A 609 41.52 -2.26 -10.16
C LEU A 609 42.90 -2.88 -9.89
N GLY A 610 43.89 -2.07 -9.48
CA GLY A 610 45.22 -2.55 -9.15
C GLY A 610 45.21 -3.62 -8.06
N LYS A 611 44.33 -3.51 -7.05
CA LYS A 611 44.17 -4.55 -6.03
C LYS A 611 43.53 -5.82 -6.59
N LEU A 612 42.49 -5.69 -7.40
CA LEU A 612 41.84 -6.84 -8.05
C LEU A 612 42.83 -7.60 -8.93
N GLU A 613 43.68 -6.90 -9.67
CA GLU A 613 44.72 -7.50 -10.51
C GLU A 613 45.75 -8.27 -9.70
N GLN A 614 46.18 -7.76 -8.53
CA GLN A 614 47.09 -8.47 -7.63
C GLN A 614 46.53 -9.82 -7.14
N VAL A 615 45.21 -9.95 -7.01
CA VAL A 615 44.55 -11.19 -6.59
C VAL A 615 44.07 -12.04 -7.78
N GLY A 616 44.52 -11.71 -9.00
CA GLY A 616 44.26 -12.49 -10.21
C GLY A 616 42.98 -12.12 -10.96
N ILE A 617 42.31 -11.02 -10.60
CA ILE A 617 41.11 -10.53 -11.27
C ILE A 617 41.49 -9.37 -12.19
N SER A 618 41.74 -9.67 -13.46
CA SER A 618 42.06 -8.65 -14.46
C SER A 618 40.83 -7.88 -14.92
N LYS A 619 41.04 -6.69 -15.49
CA LYS A 619 39.97 -5.92 -16.17
C LYS A 619 39.24 -6.75 -17.24
N SER A 620 39.94 -7.66 -17.91
CA SER A 620 39.33 -8.55 -18.91
C SER A 620 38.33 -9.54 -18.31
N ILE A 621 38.52 -10.01 -17.07
CA ILE A 621 37.57 -10.89 -16.37
C ILE A 621 36.28 -10.12 -16.04
N ILE A 622 36.41 -8.86 -15.66
CA ILE A 622 35.29 -7.96 -15.34
C ILE A 622 34.48 -7.66 -16.61
N LEU A 623 35.15 -7.37 -17.72
CA LEU A 623 34.51 -7.21 -19.03
C LEU A 623 33.88 -8.52 -19.52
N ASP A 624 34.49 -9.67 -19.26
CA ASP A 624 33.91 -10.98 -19.59
C ASP A 624 32.62 -11.25 -18.80
N PHE A 625 32.56 -10.85 -17.53
CA PHE A 625 31.33 -10.91 -16.73
C PHE A 625 30.20 -10.11 -17.36
N GLN A 626 30.44 -8.84 -17.70
CA GLN A 626 29.45 -8.00 -18.39
C GLN A 626 28.99 -8.68 -19.69
N ASN A 627 29.92 -9.15 -20.52
CA ASN A 627 29.62 -9.81 -21.79
C ASN A 627 28.83 -11.12 -21.63
N LYS A 628 29.14 -11.93 -20.62
CA LYS A 628 28.40 -13.17 -20.33
C LYS A 628 27.00 -12.89 -19.81
N VAL A 629 26.82 -11.85 -18.97
CA VAL A 629 25.49 -11.40 -18.59
C VAL A 629 24.72 -10.96 -19.82
N LYS A 630 25.31 -10.12 -20.69
CA LYS A 630 24.67 -9.67 -21.93
C LYS A 630 24.23 -10.83 -22.84
N LYS A 631 25.04 -11.89 -22.95
CA LYS A 631 24.69 -13.10 -23.71
C LYS A 631 23.64 -13.99 -23.05
N PHE A 632 23.54 -13.94 -21.72
CA PHE A 632 22.63 -14.78 -20.95
C PHE A 632 21.21 -14.21 -20.91
N VAL A 633 21.08 -12.88 -20.92
CA VAL A 633 19.79 -12.20 -20.91
C VAL A 633 19.25 -12.01 -22.32
N GLY A 634 17.93 -12.08 -22.48
CA GLY A 634 17.28 -11.73 -23.74
C GLY A 634 17.30 -10.22 -23.98
N LYS A 635 17.29 -9.79 -25.25
CA LYS A 635 17.05 -8.39 -25.60
C LYS A 635 15.66 -7.97 -25.09
N ASP A 636 15.54 -6.73 -24.64
CA ASP A 636 14.28 -6.13 -24.16
C ASP A 636 13.66 -6.86 -22.94
N GLN A 637 14.46 -7.61 -22.17
CA GLN A 637 14.03 -8.24 -20.93
C GLN A 637 14.69 -7.60 -19.73
N TYR A 638 13.86 -7.23 -18.74
CA TYR A 638 14.36 -6.78 -17.46
C TYR A 638 14.94 -7.92 -16.63
N PHE A 639 16.01 -7.64 -15.90
CA PHE A 639 16.69 -8.58 -15.02
C PHE A 639 17.26 -7.92 -13.77
N SER A 640 17.45 -8.69 -12.71
CA SER A 640 18.25 -8.32 -11.54
C SER A 640 19.31 -9.39 -11.30
N LEU A 641 20.34 -9.09 -10.51
CA LEU A 641 21.37 -10.07 -10.17
C LEU A 641 20.76 -11.33 -9.53
N SER A 642 19.80 -11.15 -8.63
CA SER A 642 19.03 -12.24 -8.02
C SER A 642 18.28 -13.09 -9.05
N LEU A 643 17.68 -12.47 -10.07
CA LEU A 643 17.01 -13.21 -11.15
C LEU A 643 18.00 -14.01 -12.01
N LEU A 644 19.17 -13.44 -12.32
CA LEU A 644 20.23 -14.14 -13.05
C LEU A 644 20.65 -15.41 -12.31
N GLN A 645 20.93 -15.30 -11.01
CA GLN A 645 21.30 -16.42 -10.15
C GLN A 645 20.18 -17.47 -10.08
N LYS A 646 18.91 -17.07 -9.91
CA LYS A 646 17.75 -17.98 -9.94
C LYS A 646 17.61 -18.72 -11.27
N LYS A 647 17.99 -18.09 -12.38
CA LYS A 647 18.02 -18.70 -13.73
C LYS A 647 19.27 -19.56 -13.97
N GLY A 648 20.18 -19.67 -13.00
CA GLY A 648 21.38 -20.50 -13.11
C GLY A 648 22.58 -19.82 -13.78
N PHE A 649 22.59 -18.48 -13.87
CA PHE A 649 23.77 -17.75 -14.34
C PHE A 649 24.95 -18.00 -13.38
N THR A 650 26.12 -18.30 -13.95
CA THR A 650 27.35 -18.55 -13.19
C THR A 650 28.52 -17.79 -13.81
N HIS A 651 29.39 -17.27 -12.94
CA HIS A 651 30.62 -16.59 -13.34
C HIS A 651 31.66 -16.71 -12.23
N GLU A 652 32.95 -16.71 -12.57
CA GLU A 652 34.02 -16.78 -11.57
C GLU A 652 34.02 -15.60 -10.60
N LEU A 653 33.63 -14.40 -11.06
CA LEU A 653 33.48 -13.23 -10.19
C LEU A 653 32.45 -13.45 -9.06
N LEU A 654 31.39 -14.22 -9.30
CA LEU A 654 30.36 -14.45 -8.27
C LEU A 654 30.89 -15.32 -7.11
N ASN A 655 32.01 -16.02 -7.31
CA ASN A 655 32.63 -16.85 -6.27
C ASN A 655 33.46 -16.02 -5.27
N LEU A 656 33.62 -14.72 -5.50
CA LEU A 656 34.43 -13.85 -4.64
C LEU A 656 33.74 -13.49 -3.32
N GLY A 657 32.41 -13.66 -3.24
CA GLY A 657 31.65 -13.43 -2.02
C GLY A 657 31.47 -11.96 -1.63
N PHE A 658 31.71 -11.02 -2.55
CA PHE A 658 31.30 -9.62 -2.36
C PHE A 658 29.78 -9.49 -2.27
N GLU A 659 29.32 -8.40 -1.68
CA GLU A 659 27.90 -8.04 -1.65
C GLU A 659 27.39 -7.62 -3.04
N ASP A 660 26.07 -7.67 -3.23
CA ASP A 660 25.40 -7.38 -4.49
C ASP A 660 25.76 -6.01 -5.07
N ILE A 661 26.06 -5.01 -4.22
CA ILE A 661 26.48 -3.68 -4.67
C ILE A 661 27.70 -3.73 -5.60
N PHE A 662 28.65 -4.61 -5.33
CA PHE A 662 29.85 -4.75 -6.16
C PHE A 662 29.50 -5.21 -7.58
N TYR A 663 28.72 -6.29 -7.70
CA TYR A 663 28.34 -6.83 -9.01
C TYR A 663 27.37 -5.91 -9.75
N ASN A 664 26.41 -5.30 -9.04
CA ASN A 664 25.46 -4.35 -9.61
C ASN A 664 26.17 -3.12 -10.19
N ARG A 665 27.19 -2.60 -9.50
CA ARG A 665 27.98 -1.45 -9.99
C ARG A 665 28.85 -1.80 -11.18
N ILE A 666 29.36 -3.03 -11.27
CA ILE A 666 30.03 -3.54 -12.47
C ILE A 666 29.05 -3.56 -13.66
N LEU A 667 27.82 -4.07 -13.47
CA LEU A 667 26.82 -4.11 -14.54
C LEU A 667 26.41 -2.70 -14.97
N TRP A 668 26.16 -1.81 -13.99
CA TRP A 668 25.82 -0.42 -14.23
C TRP A 668 26.90 0.35 -15.00
N ALA A 669 28.16 -0.05 -14.94
CA ALA A 669 29.25 0.62 -15.65
C ALA A 669 29.18 0.45 -17.18
N ASP A 670 28.59 -0.65 -17.67
CA ASP A 670 28.41 -0.90 -19.11
C ASP A 670 27.36 0.05 -19.72
N SER A 671 27.64 0.63 -20.89
CA SER A 671 26.75 1.60 -21.54
C SER A 671 25.49 1.00 -22.16
N GLU A 672 25.52 -0.28 -22.52
CA GLU A 672 24.38 -1.02 -23.09
C GLU A 672 23.46 -1.61 -22.01
N ILE A 673 23.96 -1.68 -20.77
CA ILE A 673 23.19 -2.14 -19.60
C ILE A 673 22.61 -0.92 -18.90
N LYS A 674 21.30 -0.72 -19.08
CA LYS A 674 20.58 0.39 -18.46
C LYS A 674 19.98 -0.09 -17.16
N GLY A 675 20.13 0.71 -16.10
CA GLY A 675 19.79 0.31 -14.74
C GLY A 675 18.85 1.31 -14.08
N ILE A 676 17.83 0.79 -13.42
CA ILE A 676 16.96 1.49 -12.48
C ILE A 676 17.54 1.24 -11.10
N ASN A 677 18.02 2.30 -10.45
CA ASN A 677 18.54 2.23 -9.08
C ASN A 677 17.41 2.48 -8.08
N LEU A 678 17.23 1.57 -7.14
CA LEU A 678 16.22 1.62 -6.08
C LEU A 678 16.90 1.36 -4.73
N ALA A 679 16.33 1.82 -3.63
CA ALA A 679 16.86 1.53 -2.29
C ALA A 679 17.04 0.03 -2.02
N ALA A 680 16.15 -0.81 -2.59
CA ALA A 680 16.18 -2.26 -2.46
C ALA A 680 17.14 -2.97 -3.44
N GLY A 681 17.76 -2.27 -4.39
CA GLY A 681 18.69 -2.86 -5.37
C GLY A 681 18.55 -2.31 -6.79
N TYR A 682 18.99 -3.08 -7.77
CA TYR A 682 19.01 -2.68 -9.18
C TYR A 682 18.12 -3.58 -10.05
N ILE A 683 17.44 -2.94 -11.00
CA ILE A 683 16.79 -3.60 -12.13
C ILE A 683 17.49 -3.14 -13.40
N PHE A 684 17.89 -4.06 -14.27
CA PHE A 684 18.63 -3.80 -15.49
C PHE A 684 17.86 -4.25 -16.74
N ILE A 685 18.21 -3.67 -17.88
CA ILE A 685 17.74 -4.06 -19.21
C ILE A 685 18.84 -3.80 -20.24
N LEU A 686 18.88 -4.58 -21.32
CA LEU A 686 19.79 -4.35 -22.46
C LEU A 686 19.13 -3.47 -23.50
N GLN A 687 19.53 -2.21 -23.58
CA GLN A 687 19.04 -1.26 -24.60
C GLN A 687 19.93 -0.02 -24.70
N GLU A 688 19.74 0.78 -25.75
CA GLU A 688 20.51 2.01 -25.97
C GLU A 688 20.00 3.19 -25.14
N ASN A 689 18.68 3.31 -24.99
CA ASN A 689 18.03 4.43 -24.32
C ASN A 689 17.96 4.21 -22.81
N ASP A 690 18.03 5.28 -22.02
CA ASP A 690 17.82 5.14 -20.58
C ASP A 690 16.43 4.61 -20.25
N VAL A 691 16.30 4.04 -19.05
CA VAL A 691 15.09 3.39 -18.59
C VAL A 691 14.69 3.94 -17.22
N SER A 692 13.40 4.02 -16.97
CA SER A 692 12.82 4.47 -15.72
C SER A 692 12.05 3.35 -15.03
N LEU A 693 11.71 3.57 -13.76
CA LEU A 693 10.84 2.66 -13.02
C LEU A 693 9.45 2.53 -13.67
N ILE A 694 8.96 3.60 -14.29
CA ILE A 694 7.68 3.61 -15.00
C ILE A 694 7.70 2.61 -16.15
N ASP A 695 8.74 2.67 -17.01
CA ASP A 695 8.87 1.78 -18.17
C ASP A 695 8.87 0.30 -17.75
N PHE A 696 9.56 -0.02 -16.64
CA PHE A 696 9.60 -1.38 -16.10
C PHE A 696 8.22 -1.85 -15.63
N LEU A 697 7.50 -1.01 -14.90
CA LEU A 697 6.18 -1.34 -14.40
C LEU A 697 5.17 -1.51 -15.54
N GLU A 698 5.23 -0.68 -16.57
CA GLU A 698 4.37 -0.79 -17.76
C GLU A 698 4.62 -2.08 -18.50
N TRP A 699 5.89 -2.38 -18.74
CA TRP A 699 6.28 -3.62 -19.39
C TRP A 699 5.71 -4.85 -18.64
N LEU A 700 5.71 -4.82 -17.30
CA LEU A 700 5.10 -5.88 -16.49
C LEU A 700 3.58 -5.97 -16.65
N VAL A 701 2.87 -4.84 -16.57
CA VAL A 701 1.41 -4.85 -16.76
C VAL A 701 1.06 -5.36 -18.17
N HIS A 702 1.82 -4.94 -19.18
CA HIS A 702 1.68 -5.41 -20.55
C HIS A 702 1.96 -6.90 -20.74
N GLU A 703 2.97 -7.46 -20.06
CA GLU A 703 3.21 -8.91 -20.08
C GLU A 703 2.04 -9.71 -19.46
N HIS A 704 1.37 -9.15 -18.44
CA HIS A 704 0.30 -9.82 -17.74
C HIS A 704 -1.11 -9.57 -18.31
N GLY A 705 -1.30 -8.52 -19.11
CA GLY A 705 -2.63 -8.10 -19.58
C GLY A 705 -3.41 -7.34 -18.51
N THR A 706 -3.70 -8.03 -17.42
CA THR A 706 -4.35 -7.49 -16.22
C THR A 706 -3.71 -8.12 -14.99
N ILE A 707 -3.49 -7.32 -13.94
CA ILE A 707 -2.85 -7.79 -12.71
C ILE A 707 -3.36 -7.01 -11.50
N ASP A 708 -3.64 -7.71 -10.41
CA ASP A 708 -3.93 -7.08 -9.12
C ASP A 708 -2.68 -6.31 -8.61
N GLY A 709 -2.90 -5.16 -7.99
CA GLY A 709 -1.81 -4.29 -7.56
C GLY A 709 -0.91 -4.95 -6.51
N HIS A 710 -1.47 -5.69 -5.56
CA HIS A 710 -0.68 -6.44 -4.60
C HIS A 710 0.05 -7.60 -5.27
N ASP A 711 -0.61 -8.30 -6.19
CA ASP A 711 0.03 -9.38 -6.97
C ASP A 711 1.21 -8.87 -7.82
N LEU A 712 1.10 -7.67 -8.39
CA LEU A 712 2.19 -7.04 -9.15
C LEU A 712 3.41 -6.81 -8.26
N VAL A 713 3.23 -6.17 -7.10
CA VAL A 713 4.31 -5.90 -6.15
C VAL A 713 4.93 -7.21 -5.64
N ASP A 714 4.10 -8.19 -5.29
CA ASP A 714 4.52 -9.51 -4.85
C ASP A 714 5.33 -10.24 -5.92
N TYR A 715 4.90 -10.14 -7.18
CA TYR A 715 5.61 -10.72 -8.32
C TYR A 715 6.98 -10.08 -8.50
N ILE A 716 7.08 -8.75 -8.41
CA ILE A 716 8.35 -8.04 -8.53
C ILE A 716 9.31 -8.51 -7.43
N TYR A 717 8.84 -8.60 -6.18
CA TYR A 717 9.64 -9.09 -5.07
C TYR A 717 10.09 -10.53 -5.28
N LYS A 718 9.16 -11.45 -5.59
CA LYS A 718 9.47 -12.87 -5.78
C LYS A 718 10.42 -13.12 -6.95
N LYS A 719 10.27 -12.41 -8.06
CA LYS A 719 11.06 -12.62 -9.29
C LYS A 719 12.38 -11.86 -9.25
N TYR A 720 12.34 -10.56 -8.97
CA TYR A 720 13.50 -9.66 -9.05
C TYR A 720 14.19 -9.42 -7.71
N ASN A 721 13.59 -9.81 -6.58
CA ASN A 721 14.06 -9.51 -5.23
C ASN A 721 14.15 -8.01 -4.94
N ILE A 722 13.18 -7.25 -5.47
CA ILE A 722 13.08 -5.80 -5.32
C ILE A 722 11.74 -5.47 -4.64
N LEU A 723 11.79 -4.62 -3.62
CA LEU A 723 10.61 -4.15 -2.91
C LEU A 723 10.14 -2.82 -3.51
N ILE A 724 8.86 -2.75 -3.88
CA ILE A 724 8.21 -1.55 -4.41
C ILE A 724 6.92 -1.35 -3.63
N GLU A 725 6.65 -0.13 -3.18
CA GLU A 725 5.37 0.17 -2.56
C GLU A 725 4.26 0.27 -3.61
N LEU A 726 3.10 -0.34 -3.33
CA LEU A 726 1.95 -0.32 -4.24
C LEU A 726 1.56 1.11 -4.62
N GLN A 727 1.58 2.04 -3.67
CA GLN A 727 1.22 3.44 -3.92
C GLN A 727 2.17 4.12 -4.92
N LYS A 728 3.47 3.78 -4.87
CA LYS A 728 4.47 4.24 -5.85
C LYS A 728 4.15 3.67 -7.23
N ALA A 729 3.82 2.38 -7.33
CA ALA A 729 3.44 1.75 -8.60
C ALA A 729 2.17 2.37 -9.21
N ILE A 730 1.12 2.60 -8.40
CA ILE A 730 -0.11 3.27 -8.82
C ILE A 730 0.19 4.67 -9.38
N THR A 731 0.96 5.47 -8.64
CA THR A 731 1.27 6.86 -9.01
C THR A 731 2.07 6.95 -10.32
N LEU A 732 2.99 6.01 -10.54
CA LEU A 732 3.84 5.95 -11.72
C LEU A 732 3.06 5.49 -12.97
N LEU A 733 2.25 4.43 -12.85
CA LEU A 733 1.59 3.78 -14.00
C LEU A 733 0.40 4.56 -14.56
N GLN A 734 -0.33 5.31 -13.73
CA GLN A 734 -1.53 6.01 -14.20
C GLN A 734 -1.24 7.20 -15.13
N LYS A 735 0.02 7.49 -15.45
CA LYS A 735 0.43 8.55 -16.40
C LYS A 735 0.45 8.08 -17.87
N ASN A 736 0.36 6.79 -18.13
CA ASN A 736 0.62 6.19 -19.44
C ASN A 736 -0.53 5.27 -19.88
N ASP A 737 -0.31 4.43 -20.90
CA ASP A 737 -1.34 3.63 -21.54
C ASP A 737 -2.03 2.61 -20.60
N VAL A 738 -1.43 2.36 -19.43
CA VAL A 738 -1.96 1.50 -18.37
C VAL A 738 -3.09 2.18 -17.57
N TYR A 739 -4.24 1.53 -17.47
CA TYR A 739 -5.35 1.95 -16.62
C TYR A 739 -5.33 1.23 -15.27
N TYR A 740 -5.49 1.97 -14.18
CA TYR A 740 -5.69 1.40 -12.84
C TYR A 740 -7.13 1.65 -12.38
N SER A 741 -7.83 0.59 -11.94
CA SER A 741 -9.12 0.70 -11.25
C SER A 741 -8.88 0.69 -9.73
N PRO A 742 -9.14 1.81 -9.04
CA PRO A 742 -9.11 1.85 -7.58
C PRO A 742 -10.12 0.91 -6.94
N GLU A 743 -11.28 0.71 -7.58
CA GLU A 743 -12.38 -0.12 -7.06
C GLU A 743 -12.02 -1.60 -7.03
N LEU A 744 -11.28 -2.06 -8.05
CA LEU A 744 -10.83 -3.44 -8.17
C LEU A 744 -9.40 -3.66 -7.67
N SER A 745 -8.69 -2.59 -7.32
CA SER A 745 -7.26 -2.61 -7.00
C SER A 745 -6.40 -3.29 -8.08
N LYS A 746 -6.76 -3.10 -9.36
CA LYS A 746 -6.16 -3.78 -10.52
C LYS A 746 -5.59 -2.82 -11.56
N PHE A 747 -4.48 -3.23 -12.17
CA PHE A 747 -3.91 -2.63 -13.36
C PHE A 747 -4.37 -3.37 -14.62
N TYR A 748 -4.57 -2.60 -15.69
CA TYR A 748 -5.03 -3.03 -17.00
C TYR A 748 -4.10 -2.42 -18.05
N CYS A 749 -3.74 -3.18 -19.09
CA CYS A 749 -2.94 -2.67 -20.20
C CYS A 749 -3.51 -1.43 -20.86
N ASP A 750 -4.83 -1.35 -20.91
CA ASP A 750 -5.57 -0.24 -21.48
C ASP A 750 -6.96 -0.14 -20.85
N LYS A 751 -7.67 0.93 -21.17
CA LYS A 751 -9.00 1.20 -20.64
C LYS A 751 -10.08 0.30 -21.23
N ASP A 752 -9.87 -0.24 -22.42
CA ASP A 752 -10.84 -1.11 -23.10
C ASP A 752 -10.92 -2.46 -22.38
N MET A 753 -9.78 -3.01 -21.95
CA MET A 753 -9.71 -4.22 -21.12
C MET A 753 -10.48 -4.06 -19.79
N PHE A 754 -10.42 -2.88 -19.17
CA PHE A 754 -11.23 -2.60 -17.98
C PHE A 754 -12.73 -2.62 -18.31
N PHE A 755 -13.14 -1.94 -19.39
CA PHE A 755 -14.54 -1.96 -19.80
C PHE A 755 -15.03 -3.36 -20.15
N GLU A 756 -14.19 -4.19 -20.77
CA GLU A 756 -14.53 -5.59 -21.01
C GLU A 756 -14.75 -6.42 -19.74
N GLU A 757 -14.01 -6.15 -18.65
CA GLU A 757 -14.21 -6.86 -17.37
C GLU A 757 -15.49 -6.39 -16.66
N ILE A 758 -15.78 -5.09 -16.69
CA ILE A 758 -16.94 -4.50 -15.99
C ILE A 758 -18.28 -4.76 -16.70
N TYR A 759 -18.28 -4.77 -18.03
CA TYR A 759 -19.51 -4.92 -18.83
C TYR A 759 -19.77 -6.35 -19.34
N LYS A 760 -19.04 -7.35 -18.82
CA LYS A 760 -19.25 -8.77 -19.15
C LYS A 760 -20.34 -9.42 -18.32
#